data_AF-A0A496S9I3-F1
#
_entry.id   AF-A0A496S9I3-F1
#
_cell.length_a   1.000
_cell.length_b   1.000
_cell.length_c   1.000
_cell.angle_alpha   90.00
_cell.angle_beta   90.00
_cell.angle_gamma   90.00
#
_symmetry.space_group_name_H-M   'P 1'
#
loop_
_entity.id
_entity.type
_entity.pdbx_description
1 polymer ?
#
loop_
_entity_poly.entity_id
_entity_poly.type
_entity_poly.pdbx_seq_one_letter_code
_entity_poly.pdbx_strand_id
1 'polypeptide(L)'
;MRKLFIFFLILSIAITPLEVQKVFSQKNSIPVIVDGDQVSYLQKEDKVIAKGNVVLKYKEVTVNCDEAIYEVDKNIASLRGNVKITSEKGVVFAESALYNFATKEIQISTVRVESPPIYGEAKSGKGIYQTQYTLEDGFITTCNLKKPHYRLTAKRITIYPGKRVVAKNVILRIGNLPVFYLPYYSQYIKDRSFPLHVSLGKSKEWGYYILTRWRYYLSEENKGRIHLDWYQKRGEGIGVTYKSKSKNFGESLFKFYSIQDKLYREQERNELFDVYPEREGTSFKYLEDDRYKTQFFYSWRPTSNLSIKSEFHKFSDKYFMKDFFYREYEVQPHPLSYTLADLAFHHSSLSLLIQKRANHFYTETEYLPKLEYNIFKQKVSPTYPFYIKSQISLANLSKKNANSDQDDDALRFHSHSVLSYETKLAWLNINPYLGCFTTYYSKNTFGKEDILRNAPEAGVSLSTNLYKIFNRKFSLFGEKVSKLRHIITPILTYLYIHPPTVSKSHIFQFDSADDLERKESVVFKLDNKFQAKNSSRQWDFLYFSPSLEYKINEEGRGSYFDNVKMDLEFNPTQKLTLDADSNYDCRDRAFKEANVDLNFQDEKYAFSFGHRYARKESSQSTFSLTCQLTPKLQFKNYLRYEYKTGDFKEQQYVLRRDLHCWWMDLGVDVDDESNVTVWLIFRIKAFPKVYIGFDHTYHGAKKSY
;
A
#
# COMPACT_ATOMS: atom_id res chain seq x y z
N MET A 1 25.15 61.62 32.54
CA MET A 1 23.67 61.71 32.69
C MET A 1 23.23 60.40 33.35
N ARG A 2 22.65 60.31 34.57
CA ARG A 2 21.45 61.00 35.15
C ARG A 2 20.24 60.88 34.19
N LYS A 3 18.98 60.64 34.56
CA LYS A 3 18.25 60.31 35.82
C LYS A 3 16.81 59.88 35.36
N LEU A 4 15.97 59.13 36.07
CA LEU A 4 16.12 58.21 37.23
C LEU A 4 14.84 57.34 37.33
N PHE A 5 14.96 56.14 37.90
CA PHE A 5 13.97 55.48 38.77
C PHE A 5 13.20 56.45 39.71
N ILE A 6 11.96 56.13 40.09
CA ILE A 6 11.31 56.32 41.43
C ILE A 6 9.84 55.80 41.31
N PHE A 7 9.34 54.84 42.11
CA PHE A 7 8.98 54.86 43.56
C PHE A 7 7.77 55.79 43.86
N PHE A 8 6.81 55.54 44.76
CA PHE A 8 6.47 54.38 45.63
C PHE A 8 5.03 54.57 46.20
N LEU A 9 4.69 53.89 47.31
CA LEU A 9 3.43 53.92 48.10
C LEU A 9 2.27 53.11 47.47
N ILE A 10 1.44 52.32 48.18
CA ILE A 10 1.30 51.93 49.61
C ILE A 10 0.41 50.66 49.61
N LEU A 11 0.30 49.74 50.59
CA LEU A 11 0.53 49.73 52.03
C LEU A 11 0.93 48.30 52.50
N SER A 12 1.46 48.19 53.71
CA SER A 12 1.55 46.94 54.47
C SER A 12 0.18 46.29 54.77
N ILE A 13 0.13 44.96 54.81
CA ILE A 13 -0.37 44.16 55.95
C ILE A 13 0.25 42.75 55.85
N ALA A 14 0.62 42.18 56.99
CA ALA A 14 1.28 40.88 57.10
C ALA A 14 0.29 39.71 57.01
N ILE A 15 0.81 38.48 56.81
CA ILE A 15 0.73 37.36 57.78
C ILE A 15 1.30 36.07 57.13
N THR A 16 2.32 35.49 57.80
CA THR A 16 2.93 34.14 57.66
C THR A 16 3.37 33.63 56.28
N PRO A 17 4.65 33.19 56.12
CA PRO A 17 5.02 32.29 55.04
C PRO A 17 4.48 30.88 55.32
N LEU A 18 3.81 30.27 54.33
CA LEU A 18 3.54 28.83 54.37
C LEU A 18 4.86 28.08 54.18
N GLU A 19 5.22 27.21 55.12
CA GLU A 19 6.32 26.28 54.92
C GLU A 19 6.03 25.38 53.71
N VAL A 20 6.76 25.57 52.61
CA VAL A 20 6.86 24.54 51.57
C VAL A 20 7.76 23.44 52.13
N GLN A 21 7.16 22.55 52.93
CA GLN A 21 7.80 21.30 53.30
C GLN A 21 8.29 20.61 52.03
N LYS A 22 9.59 20.30 51.98
CA LYS A 22 10.12 19.37 51.00
C LYS A 22 9.47 18.02 51.25
N VAL A 23 8.40 17.73 50.52
CA VAL A 23 7.83 16.38 50.43
C VAL A 23 8.93 15.48 49.88
N PHE A 24 9.63 14.78 50.77
CA PHE A 24 10.44 13.65 50.40
C PHE A 24 9.52 12.68 49.67
N SER A 25 9.77 12.50 48.38
CA SER A 25 9.18 11.40 47.62
C SER A 25 9.62 10.11 48.29
N GLN A 26 8.78 9.55 49.15
CA GLN A 26 8.93 8.18 49.61
C GLN A 26 9.04 7.33 48.36
N LYS A 27 10.17 6.62 48.22
CA LYS A 27 10.24 5.49 47.31
C LYS A 27 9.12 4.55 47.75
N ASN A 28 8.03 4.49 46.98
CA ASN A 28 6.98 3.48 47.15
C ASN A 28 7.61 2.10 46.89
N SER A 29 8.19 1.53 47.94
CA SER A 29 8.70 0.17 47.98
C SER A 29 7.51 -0.78 48.00
N ILE A 30 6.98 -1.07 46.82
CA ILE A 30 5.92 -2.08 46.65
C ILE A 30 6.46 -3.39 47.24
N PRO A 31 5.85 -3.92 48.31
CA PRO A 31 6.37 -5.10 48.98
C PRO A 31 6.27 -6.31 48.07
N VAL A 32 7.26 -7.19 48.15
CA VAL A 32 7.13 -8.56 47.64
C VAL A 32 6.36 -9.33 48.70
N ILE A 33 5.15 -9.78 48.36
CA ILE A 33 4.36 -10.63 49.26
C ILE A 33 4.81 -12.07 49.03
N VAL A 34 5.17 -12.75 50.12
CA VAL A 34 5.57 -14.16 50.14
C VAL A 34 4.56 -14.91 51.00
N ASP A 35 3.91 -15.90 50.40
CA ASP A 35 2.90 -16.77 51.04
C ASP A 35 3.27 -18.24 50.77
N GLY A 36 2.87 -19.17 51.64
CA GLY A 36 3.22 -20.59 51.55
C GLY A 36 3.02 -21.34 52.88
N ASP A 37 2.95 -22.66 52.81
CA ASP A 37 2.59 -23.53 53.95
C ASP A 37 3.56 -23.42 55.14
N GLN A 38 4.84 -23.12 54.87
CA GLN A 38 5.85 -22.76 55.85
C GLN A 38 6.74 -21.63 55.32
N VAL A 39 6.88 -20.54 56.09
CA VAL A 39 7.84 -19.46 55.81
C VAL A 39 8.73 -19.28 57.04
N SER A 40 10.05 -19.37 56.86
CA SER A 40 11.04 -19.18 57.91
C SER A 40 12.13 -18.19 57.48
N TYR A 41 12.63 -17.40 58.43
CA TYR A 41 13.74 -16.47 58.24
C TYR A 41 14.90 -16.87 59.16
N LEU A 42 16.01 -17.29 58.56
CA LEU A 42 17.22 -17.72 59.24
C LEU A 42 18.12 -16.51 59.47
N GLN A 43 17.87 -15.76 60.54
CA GLN A 43 18.53 -14.49 60.87
C GLN A 43 20.07 -14.58 61.02
N LYS A 44 20.64 -15.77 61.24
CA LYS A 44 22.10 -16.01 61.27
C LYS A 44 22.73 -16.27 59.90
N GLU A 45 21.93 -16.61 58.89
CA GLU A 45 22.38 -16.93 57.53
C GLU A 45 21.85 -15.94 56.48
N ASP A 46 21.13 -14.91 56.93
CA ASP A 46 20.40 -13.93 56.12
C ASP A 46 19.62 -14.55 54.94
N LYS A 47 18.82 -15.58 55.28
CA LYS A 47 18.00 -16.35 54.33
C LYS A 47 16.53 -16.38 54.70
N VAL A 48 15.66 -16.11 53.72
CA VAL A 48 14.23 -16.43 53.79
C VAL A 48 14.00 -17.74 53.04
N ILE A 49 13.27 -18.69 53.65
CA ILE A 49 12.89 -19.97 53.05
C ILE A 49 11.38 -20.13 53.16
N ALA A 50 10.70 -20.24 52.02
CA ALA A 50 9.29 -20.59 51.91
C ALA A 50 9.14 -21.99 51.26
N LYS A 51 8.25 -22.82 51.80
CA LYS A 51 7.99 -24.20 51.36
C LYS A 51 6.50 -24.52 51.35
N GLY A 52 6.08 -25.29 50.35
CA GLY A 52 4.71 -25.74 50.17
C GLY A 52 3.82 -24.63 49.61
N ASN A 53 3.20 -24.88 48.46
CA ASN A 53 2.25 -23.98 47.79
C ASN A 53 2.70 -22.51 47.71
N VAL A 54 4.00 -22.26 47.50
CA VAL A 54 4.58 -20.93 47.66
C VAL A 54 4.07 -19.99 46.58
N VAL A 55 3.54 -18.83 46.97
CA VAL A 55 3.06 -17.78 46.08
C VAL A 55 3.82 -16.48 46.37
N LEU A 56 4.56 -15.99 45.38
CA LEU A 56 5.23 -14.70 45.40
C LEU A 56 4.44 -13.71 44.53
N LYS A 57 4.09 -12.54 45.07
CA LYS A 57 3.45 -11.46 44.30
C LYS A 57 4.30 -10.20 44.31
N TYR A 58 4.60 -9.68 43.12
CA TYR A 58 5.28 -8.41 42.92
C TYR A 58 4.69 -7.67 41.72
N LYS A 59 3.99 -6.55 41.99
CA LYS A 59 3.18 -5.83 41.00
C LYS A 59 2.19 -6.79 40.32
N GLU A 60 2.23 -6.87 38.98
CA GLU A 60 1.39 -7.73 38.15
C GLU A 60 2.00 -9.13 37.91
N VAL A 61 3.16 -9.43 38.49
CA VAL A 61 3.82 -10.73 38.38
C VAL A 61 3.45 -11.59 39.59
N THR A 62 2.90 -12.77 39.32
CA THR A 62 2.65 -13.81 40.32
C THR A 62 3.50 -15.03 40.00
N VAL A 63 4.24 -15.54 40.98
CA VAL A 63 5.08 -16.74 40.85
C VAL A 63 4.58 -17.79 41.82
N ASN A 64 4.29 -18.99 41.33
CA ASN A 64 3.97 -20.15 42.17
C ASN A 64 5.12 -21.16 42.09
N CYS A 65 5.49 -21.82 43.19
CA CYS A 65 6.51 -22.88 43.23
C CYS A 65 6.40 -23.75 44.50
N ASP A 66 7.15 -24.86 44.56
CA ASP A 66 7.14 -25.76 45.71
C ASP A 66 8.09 -25.29 46.84
N GLU A 67 9.23 -24.68 46.48
CA GLU A 67 10.21 -24.09 47.40
C GLU A 67 10.77 -22.77 46.83
N ALA A 68 10.85 -21.73 47.66
CA ALA A 68 11.55 -20.48 47.35
C ALA A 68 12.55 -20.12 48.46
N ILE A 69 13.80 -19.84 48.08
CA ILE A 69 14.88 -19.43 48.99
C ILE A 69 15.40 -18.07 48.52
N TYR A 70 15.48 -17.09 49.40
CA TYR A 70 16.06 -15.78 49.12
C TYR A 70 17.25 -15.52 50.03
N GLU A 71 18.44 -15.42 49.45
CA GLU A 71 19.68 -15.05 50.13
C GLU A 71 19.83 -13.52 50.09
N VAL A 72 19.67 -12.86 51.24
CA VAL A 72 19.64 -11.39 51.36
C VAL A 72 21.00 -10.79 50.99
N ASP A 73 22.09 -11.32 51.54
CA ASP A 73 23.48 -10.88 51.29
C ASP A 73 23.85 -10.85 49.80
N LYS A 74 23.47 -11.90 49.08
CA LYS A 74 23.77 -12.06 47.65
C LYS A 74 22.73 -11.41 46.74
N ASN A 75 21.58 -11.06 47.31
CA ASN A 75 20.41 -10.53 46.61
C ASN A 75 19.90 -11.49 45.51
N ILE A 76 19.81 -12.79 45.84
CA ILE A 76 19.44 -13.88 44.91
C ILE A 76 18.21 -14.63 45.45
N ALA A 77 17.17 -14.76 44.62
CA ALA A 77 16.09 -15.74 44.82
C ALA A 77 16.35 -17.02 44.02
N SER A 78 16.13 -18.17 44.65
CA SER A 78 16.13 -19.51 44.08
C SER A 78 14.74 -20.10 44.22
N LEU A 79 14.13 -20.49 43.10
CA LEU A 79 12.80 -21.08 43.00
C LEU A 79 12.94 -22.51 42.50
N ARG A 80 12.26 -23.47 43.12
CA ARG A 80 12.36 -24.90 42.80
C ARG A 80 10.99 -25.56 42.87
N GLY A 81 10.77 -26.49 41.94
CA GLY A 81 9.54 -27.28 41.86
C GLY A 81 8.38 -26.48 41.27
N ASN A 82 7.79 -27.01 40.20
CA ASN A 82 6.56 -26.51 39.55
C ASN A 82 6.50 -24.97 39.34
N VAL A 83 7.64 -24.34 39.04
CA VAL A 83 7.76 -22.88 38.99
C VAL A 83 6.89 -22.32 37.87
N LYS A 84 5.85 -21.56 38.22
CA LYS A 84 4.91 -20.93 37.28
C LYS A 84 4.87 -19.42 37.48
N ILE A 85 5.48 -18.69 36.55
CA ILE A 85 5.49 -17.23 36.50
C ILE A 85 4.37 -16.76 35.59
N THR A 86 3.43 -15.96 36.13
CA THR A 86 2.27 -15.41 35.41
C THR A 86 2.41 -13.89 35.32
N SER A 87 2.15 -13.32 34.15
CA SER A 87 2.19 -11.88 33.86
C SER A 87 1.17 -11.51 32.77
N GLU A 88 0.89 -10.21 32.56
CA GLU A 88 0.05 -9.75 31.44
C GLU A 88 0.46 -10.31 30.07
N LYS A 89 1.75 -10.57 29.86
CA LYS A 89 2.31 -10.99 28.57
C LYS A 89 2.25 -12.51 28.34
N GLY A 90 1.86 -13.28 29.35
CA GLY A 90 1.80 -14.74 29.28
C GLY A 90 2.37 -15.43 30.52
N VAL A 91 2.49 -16.75 30.39
CA VAL A 91 2.91 -17.67 31.46
C VAL A 91 4.24 -18.33 31.09
N VAL A 92 5.13 -18.47 32.07
CA VAL A 92 6.37 -19.23 31.96
C VAL A 92 6.34 -20.34 33.02
N PHE A 93 6.56 -21.58 32.59
CA PHE A 93 6.73 -22.73 33.46
C PHE A 93 8.21 -23.14 33.47
N ALA A 94 8.71 -23.61 34.61
CA ALA A 94 10.08 -24.06 34.79
C ALA A 94 10.19 -25.10 35.91
N GLU A 95 11.28 -25.86 35.92
CA GLU A 95 11.61 -26.80 36.99
C GLU A 95 12.33 -26.10 38.15
N SER A 96 13.26 -25.19 37.81
CA SER A 96 13.87 -24.25 38.75
C SER A 96 14.24 -22.93 38.07
N ALA A 97 14.31 -21.86 38.86
CA ALA A 97 14.72 -20.54 38.40
C ALA A 97 15.58 -19.84 39.47
N LEU A 98 16.66 -19.20 39.04
CA LEU A 98 17.50 -18.31 39.84
C LEU A 98 17.32 -16.88 39.33
N TYR A 99 17.13 -15.93 40.24
CA TYR A 99 17.04 -14.51 39.91
C TYR A 99 17.91 -13.67 40.85
N ASN A 100 18.89 -12.95 40.31
CA ASN A 100 19.66 -11.96 41.04
C ASN A 100 18.99 -10.59 40.85
N PHE A 101 18.52 -9.96 41.94
CA PHE A 101 17.81 -8.68 41.83
C PHE A 101 18.74 -7.48 41.59
N ALA A 102 20.03 -7.59 41.94
CA ALA A 102 21.03 -6.55 41.72
C ALA A 102 21.48 -6.49 40.26
N THR A 103 21.88 -7.62 39.67
CA THR A 103 22.29 -7.69 38.25
C THR A 103 21.10 -7.85 37.30
N LYS A 104 19.92 -8.21 37.82
CA LYS A 104 18.72 -8.61 37.07
C LYS A 104 18.93 -9.86 36.21
N GLU A 105 19.94 -10.66 36.53
CA GLU A 105 20.22 -11.91 35.84
C GLU A 105 19.23 -13.00 36.22
N ILE A 106 18.79 -13.74 35.21
CA ILE A 106 17.85 -14.86 35.28
C ILE A 106 18.58 -16.09 34.76
N GLN A 107 18.49 -17.21 35.48
CA GLN A 107 18.80 -18.56 34.99
C GLN A 107 17.60 -19.46 35.23
N ILE A 108 17.23 -20.30 34.27
CA ILE A 108 16.03 -21.16 34.33
C ILE A 108 16.36 -22.54 33.75
N SER A 109 15.88 -23.60 34.39
CA SER A 109 15.91 -24.97 33.89
C SER A 109 14.54 -25.42 33.37
N THR A 110 14.54 -26.23 32.30
CA THR A 110 13.36 -26.87 31.72
C THR A 110 12.20 -25.88 31.48
N VAL A 111 12.47 -24.83 30.70
CA VAL A 111 11.54 -23.70 30.53
C VAL A 111 10.51 -23.97 29.43
N ARG A 112 9.23 -23.69 29.70
CA ARG A 112 8.13 -23.62 28.72
C ARG A 112 7.48 -22.25 28.77
N VAL A 113 7.33 -21.61 27.62
CA VAL A 113 6.77 -20.25 27.48
C VAL A 113 5.45 -20.31 26.72
N GLU A 114 4.43 -19.66 27.26
CA GLU A 114 3.10 -19.50 26.66
C GLU A 114 2.72 -18.02 26.62
N SER A 115 3.05 -17.36 25.51
CA SER A 115 2.90 -15.91 25.31
C SER A 115 2.27 -15.65 23.94
N PRO A 116 0.93 -15.74 23.81
CA PRO A 116 0.24 -15.70 22.52
C PRO A 116 0.67 -14.49 21.66
N PRO A 117 1.01 -14.67 20.37
CA PRO A 117 0.84 -15.88 19.56
C PRO A 117 2.03 -16.85 19.57
N ILE A 118 3.01 -16.69 20.46
CA ILE A 118 4.27 -17.46 20.48
C ILE A 118 4.30 -18.44 21.67
N TYR A 119 4.75 -19.66 21.39
CA TYR A 119 4.95 -20.73 22.36
C TYR A 119 6.31 -21.38 22.14
N GLY A 120 6.90 -21.98 23.17
CA GLY A 120 8.18 -22.66 23.04
C GLY A 120 8.61 -23.39 24.30
N GLU A 121 9.58 -24.29 24.13
CA GLU A 121 10.21 -25.02 25.23
C GLU A 121 11.73 -25.02 25.02
N ALA A 122 12.52 -25.01 26.08
CA ALA A 122 13.98 -25.13 26.02
C ALA A 122 14.55 -25.80 27.27
N LYS A 123 15.66 -26.53 27.11
CA LYS A 123 16.32 -27.25 28.21
C LYS A 123 16.84 -26.31 29.30
N SER A 124 17.36 -25.15 28.92
CA SER A 124 17.74 -24.10 29.86
C SER A 124 17.63 -22.71 29.24
N GLY A 125 17.59 -21.70 30.09
CA GLY A 125 17.59 -20.29 29.71
C GLY A 125 18.48 -19.47 30.64
N LYS A 126 19.16 -18.46 30.09
CA LYS A 126 19.87 -17.43 30.85
C LYS A 126 19.69 -16.05 30.23
N GLY A 127 19.71 -14.99 31.02
CA GLY A 127 19.60 -13.64 30.48
C GLY A 127 19.51 -12.54 31.52
N ILE A 128 19.23 -11.32 31.06
CA ILE A 128 19.03 -10.14 31.90
C ILE A 128 17.59 -9.65 31.67
N TYR A 129 16.84 -9.48 32.77
CA TYR A 129 15.42 -9.12 32.74
C TYR A 129 15.15 -7.89 31.87
N GLN A 130 14.15 -8.01 30.99
CA GLN A 130 13.74 -7.03 29.96
C GLN A 130 14.79 -6.67 28.88
N THR A 131 16.03 -7.15 28.97
CA THR A 131 17.12 -6.81 28.04
C THR A 131 17.34 -7.89 26.98
N GLN A 132 17.71 -9.10 27.40
CA GLN A 132 18.01 -10.22 26.49
C GLN A 132 17.89 -11.54 27.23
N TYR A 133 17.24 -12.52 26.61
CA TYR A 133 17.23 -13.92 27.06
C TYR A 133 17.88 -14.82 26.01
N THR A 134 18.60 -15.84 26.46
CA THR A 134 19.22 -16.87 25.62
C THR A 134 18.75 -18.22 26.12
N LEU A 135 18.02 -18.95 25.28
CA LEU A 135 17.55 -20.30 25.52
C LEU A 135 18.45 -21.28 24.77
N GLU A 136 18.87 -22.35 25.43
CA GLU A 136 19.71 -23.40 24.84
C GLU A 136 18.89 -24.70 24.71
N ASP A 137 19.12 -25.42 23.61
CA ASP A 137 18.40 -26.64 23.19
C ASP A 137 16.87 -26.53 23.33
N GLY A 138 16.26 -25.75 22.42
CA GLY A 138 14.83 -25.46 22.47
C GLY A 138 14.15 -25.33 21.11
N PHE A 139 12.86 -25.01 21.14
CA PHE A 139 12.07 -24.70 19.96
C PHE A 139 11.09 -23.54 20.15
N ILE A 140 10.72 -22.91 19.04
CA ILE A 140 9.62 -21.93 18.96
C ILE A 140 8.53 -22.45 18.03
N THR A 141 7.27 -22.14 18.34
CA THR A 141 6.10 -22.40 17.51
C THR A 141 5.04 -21.32 17.73
N THR A 142 4.06 -21.19 16.85
CA THR A 142 2.84 -20.38 17.11
C THR A 142 1.62 -21.28 17.34
N CYS A 143 1.87 -22.52 17.78
CA CYS A 143 0.87 -23.55 17.98
C CYS A 143 0.74 -23.85 19.48
N ASN A 144 -0.41 -23.57 20.07
CA ASN A 144 -0.70 -23.68 21.51
C ASN A 144 -0.98 -25.12 22.00
N LEU A 145 -0.78 -26.13 21.16
CA LEU A 145 -0.98 -27.53 21.55
C LEU A 145 0.27 -28.08 22.26
N LYS A 146 0.07 -28.88 23.32
CA LYS A 146 1.16 -29.60 24.04
C LYS A 146 2.04 -30.45 23.12
N LYS A 147 1.49 -30.95 22.01
CA LYS A 147 2.24 -31.51 20.87
C LYS A 147 2.01 -30.59 19.66
N PRO A 148 2.86 -29.57 19.42
CA PRO A 148 2.62 -28.60 18.36
C PRO A 148 2.82 -29.22 16.97
N HIS A 149 1.98 -28.87 16.01
CA HIS A 149 2.04 -29.36 14.62
C HIS A 149 3.39 -29.08 13.94
N TYR A 150 4.08 -28.02 14.34
CA TYR A 150 5.39 -27.66 13.80
C TYR A 150 6.24 -26.94 14.85
N ARG A 151 7.56 -27.01 14.69
CA ARG A 151 8.55 -26.46 15.63
C ARG A 151 9.76 -25.91 14.86
N LEU A 152 10.25 -24.74 15.25
CA LEU A 152 11.55 -24.20 14.86
C LEU A 152 12.55 -24.56 15.94
N THR A 153 13.21 -25.71 15.82
CA THR A 153 14.18 -26.21 16.80
C THR A 153 15.55 -25.59 16.55
N ALA A 154 16.24 -25.13 17.59
CA ALA A 154 17.58 -24.57 17.48
C ALA A 154 18.40 -24.83 18.75
N LYS A 155 19.71 -25.02 18.59
CA LYS A 155 20.63 -25.16 19.74
C LYS A 155 20.68 -23.89 20.60
N ARG A 156 20.55 -22.72 19.98
CA ARG A 156 20.53 -21.41 20.67
C ARG A 156 19.49 -20.46 20.08
N ILE A 157 18.66 -19.91 20.96
CA ILE A 157 17.59 -18.95 20.65
C ILE A 157 17.79 -17.71 21.54
N THR A 158 17.99 -16.55 20.95
CA THR A 158 18.13 -15.27 21.64
C THR A 158 16.88 -14.41 21.45
N ILE A 159 16.24 -14.01 22.54
CA ILE A 159 15.02 -13.20 22.56
C ILE A 159 15.38 -11.80 23.08
N TYR A 160 15.06 -10.77 22.29
CA TYR A 160 15.13 -9.36 22.66
C TYR A 160 13.70 -8.86 22.91
N PRO A 161 13.27 -8.69 24.17
CA PRO A 161 11.88 -8.36 24.52
C PRO A 161 11.38 -7.12 23.79
N GLY A 162 10.17 -7.21 23.22
CA GLY A 162 9.55 -6.12 22.44
C GLY A 162 10.17 -5.81 21.07
N LYS A 163 11.35 -6.37 20.75
CA LYS A 163 12.06 -6.14 19.48
C LYS A 163 12.02 -7.34 18.56
N ARG A 164 12.85 -8.38 18.81
CA ARG A 164 13.06 -9.50 17.88
C ARG A 164 13.47 -10.80 18.57
N VAL A 165 13.29 -11.90 17.86
CA VAL A 165 13.85 -13.21 18.18
C VAL A 165 14.89 -13.58 17.13
N VAL A 166 16.03 -14.12 17.56
CA VAL A 166 17.13 -14.57 16.73
C VAL A 166 17.45 -16.02 17.09
N ALA A 167 17.64 -16.90 16.11
CA ALA A 167 18.09 -18.27 16.35
C ALA A 167 19.11 -18.68 15.28
N LYS A 168 20.05 -19.56 15.64
CA LYS A 168 21.10 -20.08 14.75
C LYS A 168 20.94 -21.58 14.57
N ASN A 169 21.29 -22.08 13.39
CA ASN A 169 21.20 -23.50 13.02
C ASN A 169 19.79 -24.07 13.30
N VAL A 170 18.77 -23.36 12.79
CA VAL A 170 17.36 -23.68 13.03
C VAL A 170 16.92 -24.78 12.08
N ILE A 171 16.24 -25.79 12.63
CA ILE A 171 15.60 -26.85 11.86
C ILE A 171 14.09 -26.68 12.01
N LEU A 172 13.41 -26.42 10.89
CA LEU A 172 11.96 -26.50 10.82
C LEU A 172 11.56 -27.98 10.85
N ARG A 173 10.80 -28.37 11.88
CA ARG A 173 10.22 -29.71 12.02
C ARG A 173 8.70 -29.62 11.88
N ILE A 174 8.10 -30.52 11.10
CA ILE A 174 6.65 -30.74 11.06
C ILE A 174 6.37 -32.08 11.74
N GLY A 175 5.60 -32.05 12.83
CA GLY A 175 5.57 -33.15 13.80
C GLY A 175 6.98 -33.46 14.33
N ASN A 176 7.52 -34.62 13.92
CA ASN A 176 8.89 -35.05 14.23
C ASN A 176 9.85 -34.95 13.01
N LEU A 177 9.32 -34.83 11.79
CA LEU A 177 10.08 -34.82 10.53
C LEU A 177 10.86 -33.50 10.39
N PRO A 178 12.19 -33.51 10.25
CA PRO A 178 12.94 -32.32 9.86
C PRO A 178 12.70 -32.03 8.37
N VAL A 179 12.23 -30.82 8.05
CA VAL A 179 11.83 -30.43 6.68
C VAL A 179 12.83 -29.48 6.05
N PHE A 180 13.36 -28.51 6.80
CA PHE A 180 14.26 -27.50 6.26
C PHE A 180 15.24 -26.97 7.30
N TYR A 181 16.46 -26.62 6.87
CA TYR A 181 17.52 -26.06 7.70
C TYR A 181 17.78 -24.59 7.34
N LEU A 182 17.84 -23.73 8.35
CA LEU A 182 18.17 -22.30 8.25
C LEU A 182 19.41 -22.01 9.12
N PRO A 183 20.55 -21.59 8.53
CA PRO A 183 21.74 -21.26 9.33
C PRO A 183 21.48 -20.08 10.29
N TYR A 184 20.61 -19.14 9.88
CA TYR A 184 20.21 -17.98 10.66
C TYR A 184 18.73 -17.69 10.49
N TYR A 185 18.05 -17.39 11.61
CA TYR A 185 16.67 -16.95 11.68
C TYR A 185 16.61 -15.66 12.50
N SER A 186 15.99 -14.61 11.99
CA SER A 186 15.69 -13.40 12.76
C SER A 186 14.30 -12.90 12.41
N GLN A 187 13.47 -12.71 13.44
CA GLN A 187 12.07 -12.31 13.31
C GLN A 187 11.78 -11.15 14.27
N TYR A 188 11.39 -9.99 13.73
CA TYR A 188 10.87 -8.90 14.57
C TYR A 188 9.47 -9.23 15.07
N ILE A 189 9.17 -8.94 16.33
CA ILE A 189 7.89 -9.29 16.97
C ILE A 189 6.69 -8.61 16.28
N LYS A 190 6.92 -7.44 15.67
CA LYS A 190 5.92 -6.71 14.86
C LYS A 190 5.78 -7.24 13.43
N ASP A 191 6.78 -7.92 12.87
CA ASP A 191 6.68 -8.48 11.52
C ASP A 191 6.02 -9.87 11.60
N ARG A 192 4.91 -10.05 10.87
CA ARG A 192 4.17 -11.31 10.80
C ARG A 192 4.47 -12.11 9.53
N SER A 193 5.70 -12.03 9.03
CA SER A 193 6.14 -12.75 7.84
C SER A 193 7.38 -13.59 8.12
N PHE A 194 7.35 -14.87 7.77
CA PHE A 194 8.49 -15.79 7.89
C PHE A 194 9.66 -15.37 6.97
N PRO A 195 10.91 -15.69 7.33
CA PRO A 195 12.07 -15.26 6.55
C PRO A 195 12.22 -15.91 5.17
N LEU A 196 11.61 -17.07 4.93
CA LEU A 196 11.76 -17.81 3.68
C LEU A 196 10.43 -17.95 2.94
N HIS A 197 10.39 -17.55 1.66
CA HIS A 197 9.39 -18.00 0.70
C HIS A 197 10.06 -18.96 -0.28
N VAL A 198 9.43 -20.10 -0.54
CA VAL A 198 9.75 -20.97 -1.67
C VAL A 198 8.42 -21.31 -2.32
N SER A 199 8.36 -21.26 -3.64
CA SER A 199 7.35 -21.98 -4.38
C SER A 199 7.95 -22.62 -5.62
N LEU A 200 7.27 -23.68 -6.04
CA LEU A 200 7.62 -24.64 -7.07
C LEU A 200 6.42 -24.73 -8.00
N GLY A 201 6.63 -24.84 -9.30
CA GLY A 201 5.52 -25.00 -10.25
C GLY A 201 5.98 -25.53 -11.61
N LYS A 202 5.04 -25.56 -12.56
CA LYS A 202 5.29 -25.89 -13.96
C LYS A 202 4.44 -24.99 -14.84
N SER A 203 5.04 -24.36 -15.86
CA SER A 203 4.31 -23.66 -16.93
C SER A 203 4.87 -24.04 -18.30
N LYS A 204 4.15 -23.68 -19.37
CA LYS A 204 4.59 -23.89 -20.75
C LYS A 204 5.82 -23.05 -21.10
N GLU A 205 5.83 -21.78 -20.65
CA GLU A 205 6.92 -20.82 -20.87
C GLU A 205 8.20 -21.14 -20.08
N TRP A 206 8.08 -21.53 -18.81
CA TRP A 206 9.23 -21.70 -17.91
C TRP A 206 9.68 -23.16 -17.73
N GLY A 207 8.82 -24.12 -18.10
CA GLY A 207 8.97 -25.52 -17.69
C GLY A 207 8.73 -25.68 -16.19
N TYR A 208 9.38 -26.66 -15.55
CA TYR A 208 9.44 -26.72 -14.10
C TYR A 208 10.24 -25.53 -13.55
N TYR A 209 9.81 -24.93 -12.44
CA TYR A 209 10.51 -23.79 -11.84
C TYR A 209 10.49 -23.81 -10.32
N ILE A 210 11.43 -23.08 -9.72
CA ILE A 210 11.61 -22.86 -8.28
C ILE A 210 11.93 -21.38 -8.10
N LEU A 211 11.05 -20.59 -7.46
CA LEU A 211 11.39 -19.20 -7.11
C LEU A 211 11.44 -19.03 -5.59
N THR A 212 12.44 -18.31 -5.10
CA THR A 212 12.71 -18.16 -3.66
C THR A 212 12.80 -16.70 -3.25
N ARG A 213 12.39 -16.38 -2.02
CA ARG A 213 12.50 -15.02 -1.46
C ARG A 213 13.01 -15.07 -0.03
N TRP A 214 14.30 -14.85 0.15
CA TRP A 214 15.01 -14.91 1.43
C TRP A 214 15.06 -13.53 2.06
N ARG A 215 14.28 -13.30 3.12
CA ARG A 215 14.25 -12.02 3.84
C ARG A 215 15.48 -11.86 4.71
N TYR A 216 16.09 -10.69 4.62
CA TYR A 216 17.13 -10.24 5.53
C TYR A 216 16.73 -8.93 6.21
N TYR A 217 17.28 -8.70 7.40
CA TYR A 217 17.10 -7.47 8.16
C TYR A 217 18.48 -6.98 8.59
N LEU A 218 18.86 -5.78 8.13
CA LEU A 218 20.06 -5.08 8.61
C LEU A 218 19.71 -4.24 9.86
N SER A 219 18.52 -3.65 9.89
CA SER A 219 17.92 -2.98 11.06
C SER A 219 16.38 -3.06 11.02
N GLU A 220 15.70 -2.38 11.95
CA GLU A 220 14.23 -2.20 11.86
C GLU A 220 13.81 -1.32 10.67
N GLU A 221 14.67 -0.36 10.30
CA GLU A 221 14.46 0.56 9.17
C GLU A 221 14.91 -0.04 7.83
N ASN A 222 15.95 -0.90 7.85
CA ASN A 222 16.63 -1.41 6.66
C ASN A 222 16.47 -2.92 6.53
N LYS A 223 15.69 -3.37 5.55
CA LYS A 223 15.36 -4.79 5.31
C LYS A 223 15.25 -5.10 3.84
N GLY A 224 15.30 -6.37 3.47
CA GLY A 224 15.22 -6.75 2.08
C GLY A 224 14.86 -8.20 1.83
N ARG A 225 15.01 -8.60 0.57
CA ARG A 225 14.80 -9.95 0.04
C ARG A 225 15.92 -10.24 -0.94
N ILE A 226 16.50 -11.43 -0.87
CA ILE A 226 17.31 -12.03 -1.94
C ILE A 226 16.40 -13.01 -2.68
N HIS A 227 16.48 -13.03 -4.01
CA HIS A 227 15.78 -13.98 -4.87
C HIS A 227 16.83 -14.87 -5.52
N LEU A 228 16.61 -16.18 -5.47
CA LEU A 228 17.44 -17.22 -6.08
C LEU A 228 16.46 -18.15 -6.76
N ASP A 229 16.27 -17.94 -8.05
CA ASP A 229 15.22 -18.53 -8.85
C ASP A 229 15.82 -19.43 -9.92
N TRP A 230 15.11 -20.48 -10.28
CA TRP A 230 15.51 -21.45 -11.29
C TRP A 230 14.30 -21.78 -12.15
N TYR A 231 14.51 -21.77 -13.46
CA TYR A 231 13.51 -22.06 -14.48
C TYR A 231 14.11 -23.09 -15.43
N GLN A 232 13.46 -24.23 -15.62
CA GLN A 232 13.96 -25.31 -16.48
C GLN A 232 14.31 -24.80 -17.88
N LYS A 233 13.38 -24.04 -18.49
CA LYS A 233 13.52 -23.49 -19.85
C LYS A 233 14.20 -22.12 -19.93
N ARG A 234 14.33 -21.38 -18.83
CA ARG A 234 14.85 -19.99 -18.84
C ARG A 234 16.19 -19.82 -18.12
N GLY A 235 16.60 -20.76 -17.26
CA GLY A 235 17.88 -20.69 -16.54
C GLY A 235 17.76 -20.15 -15.12
N GLU A 236 18.87 -19.61 -14.62
CA GLU A 236 19.08 -19.21 -13.23
C GLU A 236 18.89 -17.69 -13.08
N GLY A 237 17.91 -17.28 -12.27
CA GLY A 237 17.64 -15.88 -11.95
C GLY A 237 18.13 -15.48 -10.56
N ILE A 238 18.79 -14.32 -10.45
CA ILE A 238 19.22 -13.75 -9.18
C ILE A 238 18.69 -12.34 -9.00
N GLY A 239 18.24 -12.00 -7.80
CA GLY A 239 17.78 -10.65 -7.52
C GLY A 239 17.94 -10.21 -6.08
N VAL A 240 17.87 -8.90 -5.87
CA VAL A 240 17.81 -8.28 -4.56
C VAL A 240 16.70 -7.23 -4.53
N THR A 241 15.97 -7.17 -3.43
CA THR A 241 15.04 -6.09 -3.11
C THR A 241 15.46 -5.50 -1.78
N TYR A 242 15.84 -4.22 -1.76
CA TYR A 242 16.19 -3.50 -0.55
C TYR A 242 15.14 -2.41 -0.27
N LYS A 243 14.64 -2.37 0.97
CA LYS A 243 13.66 -1.39 1.44
C LYS A 243 14.21 -0.69 2.68
N SER A 244 14.38 0.62 2.60
CA SER A 244 14.71 1.49 3.73
C SER A 244 13.49 2.33 4.11
N LYS A 245 13.25 2.51 5.40
CA LYS A 245 12.24 3.45 5.90
C LYS A 245 12.76 4.18 7.13
N SER A 246 13.34 5.35 6.91
CA SER A 246 13.85 6.23 7.96
C SER A 246 12.91 7.41 8.21
N LYS A 247 12.90 7.92 9.43
CA LYS A 247 12.18 9.16 9.76
C LYS A 247 12.80 10.38 9.08
N ASN A 248 14.13 10.41 8.96
CA ASN A 248 14.85 11.60 8.49
C ASN A 248 15.03 11.61 6.96
N PHE A 249 15.16 10.43 6.34
CA PHE A 249 15.43 10.26 4.90
C PHE A 249 14.27 9.63 4.12
N GLY A 250 13.09 9.47 4.74
CA GLY A 250 11.90 8.94 4.07
C GLY A 250 11.96 7.44 3.77
N GLU A 251 11.29 7.01 2.69
CA GLU A 251 11.19 5.61 2.28
C GLU A 251 11.85 5.39 0.93
N SER A 252 12.68 4.35 0.81
CA SER A 252 13.27 3.91 -0.45
C SER A 252 13.01 2.43 -0.71
N LEU A 253 12.90 2.08 -1.99
CA LEU A 253 12.77 0.71 -2.48
C LEU A 253 13.64 0.54 -3.73
N PHE A 254 14.70 -0.24 -3.60
CA PHE A 254 15.52 -0.69 -4.72
C PHE A 254 15.16 -2.15 -5.05
N LYS A 255 15.02 -2.46 -6.34
CA LYS A 255 14.90 -3.82 -6.87
C LYS A 255 15.91 -3.98 -8.00
N PHE A 256 16.69 -5.04 -7.93
CA PHE A 256 17.49 -5.54 -9.04
C PHE A 256 17.18 -7.02 -9.27
N TYR A 257 17.17 -7.44 -10.52
CA TYR A 257 17.04 -8.83 -10.94
C TYR A 257 17.76 -9.01 -12.28
N SER A 258 18.53 -10.09 -12.43
CA SER A 258 19.16 -10.52 -13.68
C SER A 258 18.99 -12.03 -13.83
N ILE A 259 18.90 -12.50 -15.08
CA ILE A 259 18.84 -13.90 -15.47
C ILE A 259 19.62 -14.09 -16.77
N GLN A 260 20.40 -15.16 -16.86
CA GLN A 260 21.00 -15.62 -18.12
C GLN A 260 19.95 -16.47 -18.86
N ASP A 261 19.11 -15.80 -19.65
CA ASP A 261 17.91 -16.38 -20.25
C ASP A 261 18.27 -17.35 -21.38
N LYS A 262 18.07 -18.66 -21.15
CA LYS A 262 18.42 -19.73 -22.11
C LYS A 262 17.79 -19.51 -23.49
N LEU A 263 16.53 -19.07 -23.53
CA LEU A 263 15.79 -18.76 -24.75
C LEU A 263 16.46 -17.63 -25.57
N TYR A 264 17.25 -16.77 -24.93
CA TYR A 264 17.98 -15.67 -25.56
C TYR A 264 19.42 -16.04 -25.96
N ARG A 265 19.81 -17.32 -25.85
CA ARG A 265 21.09 -17.79 -26.38
C ARG A 265 21.08 -17.90 -27.90
N GLU A 266 22.27 -17.85 -28.50
CA GLU A 266 22.43 -17.95 -29.96
C GLU A 266 21.93 -19.28 -30.52
N GLN A 267 22.03 -20.38 -29.76
CA GLN A 267 21.58 -21.70 -30.19
C GLN A 267 20.05 -21.86 -30.19
N GLU A 268 19.33 -21.07 -29.38
CA GLU A 268 17.86 -21.13 -29.23
C GLU A 268 17.13 -20.02 -30.01
N ARG A 269 17.83 -19.34 -30.94
CA ARG A 269 17.27 -18.23 -31.75
C ARG A 269 15.99 -18.58 -32.51
N ASN A 270 15.88 -19.80 -33.04
CA ASN A 270 14.68 -20.23 -33.75
C ASN A 270 13.48 -20.29 -32.79
N GLU A 271 13.64 -20.91 -31.61
CA GLU A 271 12.60 -20.95 -30.58
C GLU A 271 12.27 -19.54 -30.05
N LEU A 272 13.25 -18.64 -29.95
CA LEU A 272 13.02 -17.23 -29.61
C LEU A 272 12.11 -16.52 -30.63
N PHE A 273 12.31 -16.77 -31.92
CA PHE A 273 11.50 -16.17 -32.98
C PHE A 273 10.13 -16.85 -33.13
N ASP A 274 9.99 -18.13 -32.79
CA ASP A 274 8.66 -18.78 -32.67
C ASP A 274 7.82 -18.12 -31.56
N VAL A 275 8.44 -17.71 -30.45
CA VAL A 275 7.76 -17.03 -29.32
C VAL A 275 7.58 -15.52 -29.55
N TYR A 276 8.52 -14.87 -30.23
CA TYR A 276 8.50 -13.43 -30.54
C TYR A 276 8.85 -13.17 -32.01
N PRO A 277 7.94 -13.43 -32.98
CA PRO A 277 8.23 -13.32 -34.41
C PRO A 277 8.70 -11.93 -34.83
N GLU A 278 8.20 -10.87 -34.18
CA GLU A 278 8.63 -9.49 -34.46
C GLU A 278 10.04 -9.14 -33.95
N ARG A 279 10.77 -10.11 -33.37
CA ARG A 279 12.22 -10.01 -33.12
C ARG A 279 13.05 -10.53 -34.29
N GLU A 280 12.48 -11.23 -35.27
CA GLU A 280 13.19 -11.65 -36.47
C GLU A 280 13.80 -10.41 -37.17
N GLY A 281 15.11 -10.45 -37.46
CA GLY A 281 15.85 -9.29 -37.98
C GLY A 281 16.30 -8.24 -36.95
N THR A 282 16.01 -8.42 -35.65
CA THR A 282 16.57 -7.56 -34.59
C THR A 282 18.08 -7.77 -34.46
N SER A 283 18.85 -6.68 -34.41
CA SER A 283 20.31 -6.73 -34.23
C SER A 283 20.70 -7.46 -32.95
N PHE A 284 21.70 -8.37 -33.02
CA PHE A 284 22.12 -9.23 -31.91
C PHE A 284 22.46 -8.49 -30.61
N LYS A 285 22.93 -7.23 -30.69
CA LYS A 285 23.18 -6.35 -29.53
C LYS A 285 21.93 -5.99 -28.69
N TYR A 286 20.73 -6.37 -29.16
CA TYR A 286 19.45 -6.23 -28.44
C TYR A 286 18.81 -7.60 -28.12
N LEU A 287 19.54 -8.70 -28.38
CA LEU A 287 19.17 -10.09 -28.12
C LEU A 287 20.17 -10.77 -27.15
N GLU A 288 20.82 -9.97 -26.30
CA GLU A 288 21.70 -10.46 -25.23
C GLU A 288 20.92 -11.35 -24.24
N ASP A 289 21.59 -12.39 -23.72
CA ASP A 289 20.99 -13.35 -22.79
C ASP A 289 21.07 -12.92 -21.31
N ASP A 290 21.96 -12.00 -20.93
CA ASP A 290 21.91 -11.32 -19.61
C ASP A 290 20.77 -10.29 -19.59
N ARG A 291 19.58 -10.78 -19.25
CA ARG A 291 18.37 -9.96 -19.18
C ARG A 291 18.13 -9.51 -17.75
N TYR A 292 17.92 -8.20 -17.57
CA TYR A 292 17.79 -7.60 -16.26
C TYR A 292 16.66 -6.57 -16.11
N LYS A 293 16.36 -6.28 -14.84
CA LYS A 293 15.53 -5.17 -14.34
C LYS A 293 16.22 -4.45 -13.20
N THR A 294 16.26 -3.13 -13.29
CA THR A 294 16.60 -2.23 -12.19
C THR A 294 15.41 -1.30 -11.96
N GLN A 295 14.89 -1.26 -10.72
CA GLN A 295 13.89 -0.29 -10.30
C GLN A 295 14.35 0.39 -9.01
N PHE A 296 14.19 1.70 -8.93
CA PHE A 296 14.43 2.48 -7.72
C PHE A 296 13.26 3.40 -7.47
N PHE A 297 12.76 3.43 -6.24
CA PHE A 297 11.76 4.35 -5.73
C PHE A 297 12.32 5.06 -4.50
N TYR A 298 12.09 6.36 -4.39
CA TYR A 298 12.42 7.19 -3.24
C TYR A 298 11.29 8.18 -2.97
N SER A 299 10.92 8.35 -1.71
CA SER A 299 9.89 9.28 -1.26
C SER A 299 10.29 9.91 0.06
N TRP A 300 10.56 11.21 0.02
CA TRP A 300 11.10 11.98 1.13
C TRP A 300 10.30 13.25 1.35
N ARG A 301 9.99 13.55 2.62
CA ARG A 301 9.32 14.77 3.05
C ARG A 301 10.12 15.40 4.20
N PRO A 302 11.16 16.21 3.89
CA PRO A 302 12.00 16.82 4.92
C PRO A 302 11.25 17.85 5.78
N THR A 303 10.22 18.48 5.21
CA THR A 303 9.34 19.44 5.89
C THR A 303 7.88 19.09 5.61
N SER A 304 6.94 19.78 6.28
CA SER A 304 5.51 19.65 6.00
C SER A 304 5.09 20.15 4.61
N ASN A 305 5.91 20.98 3.98
CA ASN A 305 5.61 21.64 2.71
C ASN A 305 6.47 21.20 1.52
N LEU A 306 7.55 20.44 1.71
CA LEU A 306 8.38 19.90 0.63
C LEU A 306 8.21 18.37 0.54
N SER A 307 7.92 17.89 -0.67
CA SER A 307 7.79 16.47 -0.99
C SER A 307 8.62 16.13 -2.23
N ILE A 308 9.59 15.24 -2.08
CA ILE A 308 10.43 14.75 -3.18
C ILE A 308 10.09 13.28 -3.43
N LYS A 309 9.77 12.95 -4.67
CA LYS A 309 9.59 11.59 -5.17
C LYS A 309 10.53 11.34 -6.33
N SER A 310 11.10 10.14 -6.41
CA SER A 310 11.92 9.71 -7.54
C SER A 310 11.61 8.26 -7.86
N GLU A 311 11.34 7.98 -9.13
CA GLU A 311 11.11 6.66 -9.68
C GLU A 311 12.02 6.46 -10.89
N PHE A 312 12.74 5.34 -10.93
CA PHE A 312 13.63 4.97 -12.01
C PHE A 312 13.36 3.51 -12.39
N HIS A 313 13.22 3.26 -13.68
CA HIS A 313 12.87 1.96 -14.24
C HIS A 313 13.70 1.69 -15.49
N LYS A 314 14.65 0.78 -15.38
CA LYS A 314 15.48 0.31 -16.49
C LYS A 314 15.28 -1.19 -16.67
N PHE A 315 15.02 -1.60 -17.91
CA PHE A 315 14.96 -2.99 -18.30
C PHE A 315 15.95 -3.25 -19.45
N SER A 316 16.37 -4.50 -19.58
CA SER A 316 17.10 -5.01 -20.75
C SER A 316 16.29 -4.83 -22.04
N ASP A 317 15.02 -5.24 -22.01
CA ASP A 317 14.13 -5.24 -23.18
C ASP A 317 12.64 -5.06 -22.83
N LYS A 318 11.80 -4.84 -23.85
CA LYS A 318 10.35 -4.59 -23.72
C LYS A 318 9.54 -5.76 -23.13
N TYR A 319 10.04 -7.01 -23.18
CA TYR A 319 9.33 -8.19 -22.68
C TYR A 319 9.76 -8.64 -21.31
N PHE A 320 10.88 -8.16 -20.77
CA PHE A 320 11.40 -8.60 -19.48
C PHE A 320 10.35 -8.55 -18.35
N MET A 321 9.57 -7.48 -18.32
CA MET A 321 8.49 -7.31 -17.36
C MET A 321 7.31 -8.27 -17.59
N LYS A 322 6.97 -8.57 -18.85
CA LYS A 322 5.94 -9.56 -19.19
C LYS A 322 6.39 -10.97 -18.78
N ASP A 323 7.59 -11.37 -19.19
CA ASP A 323 8.10 -12.75 -19.10
C ASP A 323 8.37 -13.24 -17.67
N PHE A 324 8.82 -12.35 -16.78
CA PHE A 324 9.24 -12.72 -15.41
C PHE A 324 8.46 -12.01 -14.30
N PHE A 325 7.76 -10.93 -14.63
CA PHE A 325 7.08 -10.06 -13.66
C PHE A 325 5.67 -9.67 -14.12
N TYR A 326 4.95 -10.59 -14.76
CA TYR A 326 3.66 -10.33 -15.43
C TYR A 326 2.68 -9.50 -14.61
N ARG A 327 2.54 -9.74 -13.29
CA ARG A 327 1.66 -8.94 -12.42
C ARG A 327 2.11 -7.49 -12.18
N GLU A 328 3.41 -7.18 -12.30
CA GLU A 328 3.89 -5.79 -12.33
C GLU A 328 3.65 -5.18 -13.73
N TYR A 329 3.83 -5.97 -14.79
CA TYR A 329 3.53 -5.55 -16.17
C TYR A 329 2.04 -5.23 -16.39
N GLU A 330 1.11 -6.05 -15.92
CA GLU A 330 -0.34 -5.79 -16.06
C GLU A 330 -0.80 -4.49 -15.39
N VAL A 331 -0.16 -4.10 -14.28
CA VAL A 331 -0.49 -2.86 -13.56
C VAL A 331 0.08 -1.65 -14.27
N GLN A 332 1.30 -1.77 -14.82
CA GLN A 332 1.99 -0.68 -15.50
C GLN A 332 2.97 -1.25 -16.54
N PRO A 333 2.51 -1.51 -17.78
CA PRO A 333 3.35 -2.07 -18.84
C PRO A 333 4.54 -1.17 -19.17
N HIS A 334 4.29 0.14 -19.12
CA HIS A 334 5.23 1.21 -19.43
C HIS A 334 5.40 2.14 -18.21
N PRO A 335 6.31 1.82 -17.28
CA PRO A 335 6.60 2.67 -16.13
C PRO A 335 7.64 3.75 -16.47
N LEU A 336 7.28 5.02 -16.22
CA LEU A 336 8.10 6.20 -16.54
C LEU A 336 9.17 6.47 -15.47
N SER A 337 10.35 6.93 -15.88
CA SER A 337 11.43 7.33 -14.97
C SER A 337 11.44 8.84 -14.75
N TYR A 338 11.17 9.28 -13.52
CA TYR A 338 11.05 10.70 -13.18
C TYR A 338 11.52 11.03 -11.75
N THR A 339 11.86 12.28 -11.52
CA THR A 339 12.00 12.90 -10.20
C THR A 339 11.11 14.12 -10.13
N LEU A 340 10.24 14.18 -9.11
CA LEU A 340 9.31 15.27 -8.85
C LEU A 340 9.59 15.85 -7.47
N ALA A 341 9.83 17.16 -7.40
CA ALA A 341 9.93 17.92 -6.15
C ALA A 341 8.78 18.93 -6.08
N ASP A 342 7.85 18.70 -5.15
CA ASP A 342 6.68 19.54 -4.89
C ASP A 342 6.90 20.40 -3.65
N LEU A 343 6.79 21.72 -3.80
CA LEU A 343 6.84 22.71 -2.73
C LEU A 343 5.46 23.39 -2.59
N ALA A 344 4.79 23.16 -1.47
CA ALA A 344 3.50 23.75 -1.16
C ALA A 344 3.62 25.10 -0.43
N PHE A 345 2.73 26.01 -0.77
CA PHE A 345 2.47 27.27 -0.07
C PHE A 345 1.00 27.34 0.35
N HIS A 346 0.59 28.38 1.06
CA HIS A 346 -0.77 28.50 1.59
C HIS A 346 -1.86 28.62 0.48
N HIS A 347 -1.52 29.25 -0.65
CA HIS A 347 -2.43 29.49 -1.79
C HIS A 347 -1.82 29.14 -3.15
N SER A 348 -0.68 28.46 -3.17
CA SER A 348 -0.01 28.02 -4.40
C SER A 348 0.87 26.80 -4.17
N SER A 349 1.37 26.18 -5.25
CA SER A 349 2.43 25.19 -5.20
C SER A 349 3.40 25.36 -6.37
N LEU A 350 4.65 24.99 -6.15
CA LEU A 350 5.71 24.95 -7.16
C LEU A 350 6.21 23.50 -7.29
N SER A 351 6.19 22.94 -8.50
CA SER A 351 6.60 21.58 -8.79
C SER A 351 7.74 21.60 -9.82
N LEU A 352 8.84 20.88 -9.53
CA LEU A 352 9.93 20.63 -10.46
C LEU A 352 9.94 19.16 -10.86
N LEU A 353 9.68 18.90 -12.14
CA LEU A 353 9.74 17.57 -12.76
C LEU A 353 11.00 17.45 -13.61
N ILE A 354 11.73 16.35 -13.42
CA ILE A 354 12.82 15.90 -14.28
C ILE A 354 12.43 14.50 -14.74
N GLN A 355 12.13 14.32 -16.03
CA GLN A 355 11.74 13.03 -16.62
C GLN A 355 12.64 12.74 -17.81
N LYS A 356 13.35 11.61 -17.76
CA LYS A 356 14.30 11.18 -18.80
C LYS A 356 13.97 9.76 -19.26
N ARG A 357 14.01 9.51 -20.56
CA ARG A 357 13.78 8.18 -21.15
C ARG A 357 14.89 7.23 -20.73
N ALA A 358 14.56 6.26 -19.89
CA ALA A 358 15.49 5.21 -19.46
C ALA A 358 15.56 4.03 -20.44
N ASN A 359 14.51 3.82 -21.25
CA ASN A 359 14.35 2.67 -22.13
C ASN A 359 14.11 3.14 -23.58
N HIS A 360 15.05 2.84 -24.49
CA HIS A 360 15.01 3.35 -25.89
C HIS A 360 13.89 2.74 -26.74
N PHE A 361 13.34 1.59 -26.32
CA PHE A 361 12.26 0.88 -27.00
C PHE A 361 10.86 1.46 -26.70
N TYR A 362 10.78 2.54 -25.93
CA TYR A 362 9.55 3.30 -25.68
C TYR A 362 9.60 4.69 -26.32
N THR A 363 8.45 5.15 -26.80
CA THR A 363 8.23 6.55 -27.20
C THR A 363 7.83 7.32 -25.95
N GLU A 364 8.61 8.33 -25.59
CA GLU A 364 8.43 9.10 -24.35
C GLU A 364 8.74 10.59 -24.57
N THR A 365 7.95 11.48 -23.97
CA THR A 365 8.31 12.89 -23.82
C THR A 365 9.21 13.05 -22.59
N GLU A 366 10.44 13.51 -22.81
CA GLU A 366 11.37 13.95 -21.76
C GLU A 366 11.04 15.39 -21.34
N TYR A 367 11.17 15.66 -20.04
CA TYR A 367 10.99 16.98 -19.43
C TYR A 367 12.27 17.32 -18.66
N LEU A 368 13.16 18.12 -19.24
CA LEU A 368 14.54 18.30 -18.77
C LEU A 368 14.95 19.78 -18.62
N PRO A 369 14.43 20.51 -17.63
CA PRO A 369 13.35 20.14 -16.70
C PRO A 369 11.98 20.69 -17.13
N LYS A 370 10.92 20.36 -16.38
CA LYS A 370 9.66 21.11 -16.33
C LYS A 370 9.49 21.73 -14.94
N LEU A 371 9.31 23.04 -14.88
CA LEU A 371 8.87 23.79 -13.71
C LEU A 371 7.39 24.14 -13.87
N GLU A 372 6.59 23.96 -12.83
CA GLU A 372 5.16 24.28 -12.84
C GLU A 372 4.76 25.03 -11.55
N TYR A 373 4.17 26.21 -11.69
CA TYR A 373 3.65 27.02 -10.60
C TYR A 373 2.12 27.12 -10.70
N ASN A 374 1.45 26.58 -9.69
CA ASN A 374 0.00 26.55 -9.58
C ASN A 374 -0.46 27.58 -8.53
N ILE A 375 -1.29 28.54 -8.93
CA ILE A 375 -1.99 29.47 -8.06
C ILE A 375 -3.42 28.95 -7.87
N PHE A 376 -3.73 28.52 -6.65
CA PHE A 376 -5.05 27.98 -6.32
C PHE A 376 -6.11 29.09 -6.30
N LYS A 377 -7.39 28.70 -6.41
CA LYS A 377 -8.51 29.65 -6.46
C LYS A 377 -8.55 30.49 -5.19
N GLN A 378 -8.24 31.78 -5.31
CA GLN A 378 -8.17 32.72 -4.19
C GLN A 378 -8.91 34.03 -4.51
N LYS A 379 -9.52 34.65 -3.49
CA LYS A 379 -10.25 35.92 -3.64
C LYS A 379 -9.25 37.07 -3.84
N VAL A 380 -9.41 37.85 -4.91
CA VAL A 380 -8.49 38.95 -5.27
C VAL A 380 -8.98 40.35 -4.94
N SER A 381 -10.25 40.50 -4.53
CA SER A 381 -10.80 41.76 -4.06
C SER A 381 -11.37 41.61 -2.64
N PRO A 382 -11.10 42.56 -1.72
CA PRO A 382 -11.74 42.54 -0.40
C PRO A 382 -13.25 42.76 -0.53
N THR A 383 -13.66 43.73 -1.35
CA THR A 383 -15.06 44.16 -1.53
C THR A 383 -15.86 43.20 -2.42
N TYR A 384 -15.32 42.84 -3.58
CA TYR A 384 -16.06 42.09 -4.62
C TYR A 384 -15.68 40.60 -4.62
N PRO A 385 -16.60 39.68 -4.96
CA PRO A 385 -16.32 38.23 -5.02
C PRO A 385 -15.58 37.82 -6.31
N PHE A 386 -14.50 38.53 -6.65
CA PHE A 386 -13.57 38.11 -7.71
C PHE A 386 -12.57 37.10 -7.17
N TYR A 387 -12.33 36.04 -7.94
CA TYR A 387 -11.37 34.99 -7.64
C TYR A 387 -10.48 34.69 -8.84
N ILE A 388 -9.17 34.55 -8.62
CA ILE A 388 -8.21 34.14 -9.65
C ILE A 388 -7.75 32.70 -9.41
N LYS A 389 -7.52 31.95 -10.49
CA LYS A 389 -6.76 30.70 -10.55
C LYS A 389 -5.75 30.83 -11.70
N SER A 390 -4.55 30.30 -11.55
CA SER A 390 -3.56 30.26 -12.63
C SER A 390 -2.71 29.00 -12.56
N GLN A 391 -2.36 28.42 -13.70
CA GLN A 391 -1.37 27.35 -13.83
C GLN A 391 -0.34 27.79 -14.86
N ILE A 392 0.91 27.90 -14.45
CA ILE A 392 2.03 28.39 -15.27
C ILE A 392 3.08 27.29 -15.32
N SER A 393 3.65 27.00 -16.48
CA SER A 393 4.75 26.05 -16.62
C SER A 393 5.80 26.52 -17.62
N LEU A 394 7.04 26.14 -17.35
CA LEU A 394 8.18 26.30 -18.25
C LEU A 394 8.85 24.93 -18.38
N ALA A 395 8.92 24.38 -19.59
CA ALA A 395 9.42 23.05 -19.84
C ALA A 395 10.38 23.02 -21.02
N ASN A 396 11.53 22.37 -20.85
CA ASN A 396 12.37 21.94 -21.96
C ASN A 396 11.92 20.52 -22.35
N LEU A 397 11.28 20.41 -23.52
CA LEU A 397 10.60 19.20 -24.00
C LEU A 397 11.43 18.54 -25.09
N SER A 398 11.56 17.21 -25.02
CA SER A 398 12.09 16.39 -26.09
C SER A 398 11.26 15.12 -26.25
N LYS A 399 10.57 14.96 -27.37
CA LYS A 399 9.79 13.77 -27.69
C LYS A 399 10.70 12.76 -28.38
N LYS A 400 11.07 11.74 -27.63
CA LYS A 400 11.94 10.66 -28.11
C LYS A 400 11.10 9.54 -28.68
N ASN A 401 11.25 9.26 -29.97
CA ASN A 401 10.51 8.18 -30.63
C ASN A 401 11.20 6.82 -30.42
N ALA A 402 10.43 5.75 -30.31
CA ALA A 402 10.97 4.39 -30.26
C ALA A 402 11.59 4.02 -31.62
N ASN A 403 12.82 3.50 -31.61
CA ASN A 403 13.54 3.02 -32.80
C ASN A 403 13.68 4.07 -33.94
N SER A 404 13.77 5.35 -33.60
CA SER A 404 14.01 6.45 -34.53
C SER A 404 15.04 7.40 -33.95
N ASP A 405 15.88 7.96 -34.82
CA ASP A 405 16.85 9.01 -34.50
C ASP A 405 16.25 10.43 -34.67
N GLN A 406 14.98 10.53 -35.08
CA GLN A 406 14.25 11.79 -35.18
C GLN A 406 13.48 12.07 -33.88
N ASP A 407 13.90 13.15 -33.21
CA ASP A 407 13.29 13.69 -32.01
C ASP A 407 12.62 15.05 -32.30
N ASP A 408 11.47 15.32 -31.68
CA ASP A 408 10.88 16.65 -31.66
C ASP A 408 11.35 17.38 -30.38
N ASP A 409 11.82 18.62 -30.47
CA ASP A 409 12.23 19.40 -29.28
C ASP A 409 11.55 20.77 -29.24
N ALA A 410 11.27 21.28 -28.04
CA ALA A 410 10.93 22.70 -27.84
C ALA A 410 11.14 23.12 -26.38
N LEU A 411 11.67 24.34 -26.18
CA LEU A 411 11.39 25.07 -24.94
C LEU A 411 9.95 25.62 -25.05
N ARG A 412 9.11 25.29 -24.08
CA ARG A 412 7.71 25.71 -24.00
C ARG A 412 7.45 26.47 -22.70
N PHE A 413 6.90 27.67 -22.80
CA PHE A 413 6.22 28.33 -21.67
C PHE A 413 4.71 28.22 -21.90
N HIS A 414 3.95 27.80 -20.90
CA HIS A 414 2.49 27.67 -20.98
C HIS A 414 1.83 28.27 -19.74
N SER A 415 0.79 29.06 -19.93
CA SER A 415 -0.02 29.66 -18.86
C SER A 415 -1.50 29.49 -19.17
N HIS A 416 -2.27 28.97 -18.21
CA HIS A 416 -3.73 29.04 -18.18
C HIS A 416 -4.14 29.87 -16.98
N SER A 417 -4.74 31.04 -17.21
CA SER A 417 -5.15 31.96 -16.14
C SER A 417 -6.62 32.32 -16.26
N VAL A 418 -7.35 32.24 -15.15
CA VAL A 418 -8.81 32.37 -15.09
C VAL A 418 -9.21 33.33 -13.97
N LEU A 419 -10.02 34.33 -14.31
CA LEU A 419 -10.70 35.24 -13.39
C LEU A 419 -12.19 34.88 -13.38
N SER A 420 -12.74 34.63 -12.19
CA SER A 420 -14.16 34.30 -11.99
C SER A 420 -14.82 35.25 -11.00
N TYR A 421 -16.12 35.49 -11.15
CA TYR A 421 -16.92 36.30 -10.23
C TYR A 421 -18.05 35.44 -9.65
N GLU A 422 -17.98 35.10 -8.37
CA GLU A 422 -18.98 34.21 -7.75
C GLU A 422 -20.10 35.03 -7.11
N THR A 423 -21.33 34.92 -7.61
CA THR A 423 -22.49 35.61 -7.03
C THR A 423 -23.70 34.70 -6.93
N LYS A 424 -24.70 35.15 -6.17
CA LYS A 424 -25.95 34.43 -5.95
C LYS A 424 -27.14 35.39 -6.09
N LEU A 425 -28.01 35.10 -7.06
CA LEU A 425 -29.25 35.82 -7.30
C LEU A 425 -30.42 34.97 -6.80
N ALA A 426 -30.96 35.32 -5.64
CA ALA A 426 -31.99 34.57 -4.92
C ALA A 426 -31.61 33.09 -4.69
N TRP A 427 -32.17 32.16 -5.48
CA TRP A 427 -31.91 30.73 -5.41
C TRP A 427 -30.86 30.24 -6.42
N LEU A 428 -30.42 31.07 -7.35
CA LEU A 428 -29.48 30.73 -8.42
C LEU A 428 -28.07 31.21 -8.08
N ASN A 429 -27.10 30.31 -8.05
CA ASN A 429 -25.67 30.66 -8.05
C ASN A 429 -25.24 30.93 -9.50
N ILE A 430 -24.50 32.01 -9.72
CA ILE A 430 -24.03 32.45 -11.04
C ILE A 430 -22.51 32.68 -10.92
N ASN A 431 -21.75 31.98 -11.76
CA ASN A 431 -20.29 32.03 -11.79
C ASN A 431 -19.80 32.27 -13.24
N PRO A 432 -19.88 33.51 -13.75
CA PRO A 432 -19.16 33.91 -14.96
C PRO A 432 -17.65 33.90 -14.75
N TYR A 433 -16.91 33.53 -15.79
CA TYR A 433 -15.46 33.54 -15.82
C TYR A 433 -14.92 33.96 -17.18
N LEU A 434 -13.73 34.55 -17.15
CA LEU A 434 -12.90 34.88 -18.31
C LEU A 434 -11.50 34.32 -18.05
N GLY A 435 -10.84 33.84 -19.09
CA GLY A 435 -9.48 33.34 -18.98
C GLY A 435 -8.72 33.41 -20.30
N CYS A 436 -7.48 32.94 -20.28
CA CYS A 436 -6.67 32.82 -21.47
C CYS A 436 -5.67 31.68 -21.31
N PHE A 437 -5.49 30.90 -22.38
CA PHE A 437 -4.31 30.07 -22.59
C PHE A 437 -3.28 30.87 -23.38
N THR A 438 -2.08 31.04 -22.84
CA THR A 438 -0.94 31.65 -23.52
C THR A 438 0.20 30.64 -23.53
N THR A 439 0.63 30.23 -24.72
CA THR A 439 1.73 29.27 -24.89
C THR A 439 2.77 29.85 -25.84
N TYR A 440 4.03 29.90 -25.40
CA TYR A 440 5.18 30.23 -26.23
C TYR A 440 5.98 28.96 -26.51
N TYR A 441 6.42 28.78 -27.76
CA TYR A 441 7.33 27.71 -28.19
C TYR A 441 8.56 28.32 -28.84
N SER A 442 9.75 27.85 -28.49
CA SER A 442 11.00 28.29 -29.11
C SER A 442 11.11 27.93 -30.60
N LYS A 443 10.56 26.78 -31.02
CA LYS A 443 10.47 26.35 -32.42
C LYS A 443 9.20 25.55 -32.70
N ASN A 444 8.84 25.46 -33.98
CA ASN A 444 7.62 24.79 -34.48
C ASN A 444 7.95 23.65 -35.46
N THR A 445 6.92 22.94 -35.95
CA THR A 445 7.11 21.77 -36.86
C THR A 445 7.79 22.11 -38.19
N PHE A 446 7.77 23.38 -38.60
CA PHE A 446 8.41 23.90 -39.81
C PHE A 446 9.76 24.58 -39.54
N GLY A 447 10.29 24.48 -38.32
CA GLY A 447 11.52 25.15 -37.91
C GLY A 447 11.41 26.66 -37.69
N LYS A 448 10.21 27.24 -37.73
CA LYS A 448 10.00 28.66 -37.40
C LYS A 448 10.12 28.86 -35.89
N GLU A 449 10.93 29.85 -35.50
CA GLU A 449 11.19 30.19 -34.10
C GLU A 449 10.17 31.18 -33.50
N ASP A 450 10.20 31.33 -32.18
CA ASP A 450 9.44 32.30 -31.38
C ASP A 450 7.92 32.34 -31.64
N ILE A 451 7.25 31.19 -31.48
CA ILE A 451 5.81 31.07 -31.71
C ILE A 451 5.02 31.40 -30.45
N LEU A 452 4.25 32.49 -30.48
CA LEU A 452 3.25 32.83 -29.47
C LEU A 452 1.83 32.39 -29.88
N ARG A 453 1.25 31.47 -29.11
CA ARG A 453 -0.08 30.89 -29.28
C ARG A 453 -1.01 31.34 -28.15
N ASN A 454 -2.02 32.14 -28.47
CA ASN A 454 -3.03 32.58 -27.50
C ASN A 454 -4.40 32.00 -27.83
N ALA A 455 -5.18 31.62 -26.82
CA ALA A 455 -6.59 31.23 -26.93
C ALA A 455 -7.37 31.77 -25.73
N PRO A 456 -8.06 32.91 -25.86
CA PRO A 456 -8.99 33.40 -24.86
C PRO A 456 -10.12 32.41 -24.57
N GLU A 457 -10.54 32.31 -23.31
CA GLU A 457 -11.72 31.56 -22.89
C GLU A 457 -12.72 32.45 -22.15
N ALA A 458 -14.00 32.10 -22.25
CA ALA A 458 -15.09 32.75 -21.53
C ALA A 458 -16.19 31.74 -21.22
N GLY A 459 -16.92 31.94 -20.14
CA GLY A 459 -18.08 31.11 -19.86
C GLY A 459 -18.87 31.54 -18.64
N VAL A 460 -19.93 30.80 -18.37
CA VAL A 460 -20.77 30.99 -17.19
C VAL A 460 -21.31 29.66 -16.72
N SER A 461 -21.18 29.40 -15.41
CA SER A 461 -21.81 28.25 -14.76
C SER A 461 -22.95 28.73 -13.86
N LEU A 462 -24.11 28.13 -14.03
CA LEU A 462 -25.33 28.37 -13.30
C LEU A 462 -25.68 27.12 -12.49
N SER A 463 -26.04 27.26 -11.21
CA SER A 463 -26.48 26.11 -10.40
C SER A 463 -27.49 26.50 -9.33
N THR A 464 -28.33 25.55 -8.92
CA THR A 464 -29.18 25.68 -7.72
C THR A 464 -29.21 24.37 -6.96
N ASN A 465 -29.48 24.43 -5.64
CA ASN A 465 -29.57 23.26 -4.77
C ASN A 465 -31.01 23.14 -4.27
N LEU A 466 -31.77 22.18 -4.79
CA LEU A 466 -33.11 21.87 -4.34
C LEU A 466 -33.07 20.60 -3.47
N TYR A 467 -33.94 20.48 -2.48
CA TYR A 467 -34.02 19.26 -1.66
C TYR A 467 -35.44 18.95 -1.20
N LYS A 468 -35.71 17.66 -0.96
CA LYS A 468 -36.97 17.18 -0.39
C LYS A 468 -36.70 16.06 0.61
N ILE A 469 -37.40 16.11 1.74
CA ILE A 469 -37.34 15.07 2.79
C ILE A 469 -38.59 14.21 2.72
N PHE A 470 -38.40 12.91 2.60
CA PHE A 470 -39.43 11.88 2.59
C PHE A 470 -39.42 11.14 3.93
N ASN A 471 -40.45 11.33 4.74
CA ASN A 471 -40.65 10.62 6.00
C ASN A 471 -41.32 9.24 5.78
N ARG A 472 -40.82 8.45 4.81
CA ARG A 472 -41.31 7.09 4.55
C ARG A 472 -40.37 6.07 5.20
N LYS A 473 -40.94 5.15 6.00
CA LYS A 473 -40.23 4.02 6.57
C LYS A 473 -40.26 2.86 5.59
N PHE A 474 -39.12 2.26 5.29
CA PHE A 474 -39.02 1.05 4.46
C PHE A 474 -37.82 0.19 4.90
N SER A 475 -37.78 -1.05 4.43
CA SER A 475 -36.67 -1.98 4.65
C SER A 475 -36.08 -2.38 3.31
N LEU A 476 -34.75 -2.36 3.17
CA LEU A 476 -34.05 -2.82 1.97
C LEU A 476 -32.80 -3.60 2.38
N PHE A 477 -32.68 -4.85 1.90
CA PHE A 477 -31.60 -5.78 2.28
C PHE A 477 -31.33 -5.87 3.81
N GLY A 478 -32.39 -5.76 4.62
CA GLY A 478 -32.34 -5.82 6.09
C GLY A 478 -32.12 -4.46 6.80
N GLU A 479 -31.73 -3.41 6.08
CA GLU A 479 -31.58 -2.06 6.64
C GLU A 479 -32.91 -1.32 6.72
N LYS A 480 -33.27 -0.81 7.91
CA LYS A 480 -34.53 -0.10 8.18
C LYS A 480 -34.35 1.41 8.00
N VAL A 481 -34.66 1.93 6.83
CA VAL A 481 -34.64 3.38 6.56
C VAL A 481 -35.84 4.05 7.22
N SER A 482 -35.62 5.11 7.98
CA SER A 482 -36.65 5.89 8.69
C SER A 482 -36.98 7.22 8.01
N LYS A 483 -35.99 7.84 7.35
CA LYS A 483 -36.12 9.05 6.53
C LYS A 483 -35.17 8.98 5.33
N LEU A 484 -35.60 9.58 4.21
CA LEU A 484 -34.80 9.76 3.00
C LEU A 484 -34.78 11.25 2.64
N ARG A 485 -33.62 11.81 2.30
CA ARG A 485 -33.46 13.17 1.78
C ARG A 485 -32.93 13.09 0.36
N HIS A 486 -33.70 13.55 -0.62
CA HIS A 486 -33.23 13.78 -1.98
C HIS A 486 -32.70 15.21 -2.07
N ILE A 487 -31.51 15.36 -2.62
CA ILE A 487 -30.90 16.62 -3.04
C ILE A 487 -30.79 16.52 -4.56
N ILE A 488 -31.23 17.55 -5.27
CA ILE A 488 -31.08 17.65 -6.71
C ILE A 488 -30.43 18.99 -7.05
N THR A 489 -29.30 18.91 -7.74
CA THR A 489 -28.46 20.06 -8.08
C THR A 489 -28.33 20.11 -9.60
N PRO A 490 -29.26 20.77 -10.30
CA PRO A 490 -29.09 21.09 -11.71
C PRO A 490 -27.97 22.12 -11.89
N ILE A 491 -27.11 21.86 -12.87
CA ILE A 491 -25.97 22.69 -13.25
C ILE A 491 -26.05 22.89 -14.77
N LEU A 492 -25.92 24.14 -15.21
CA LEU A 492 -25.84 24.52 -16.62
C LEU A 492 -24.57 25.35 -16.82
N THR A 493 -23.67 24.87 -17.68
CA THR A 493 -22.40 25.56 -17.97
C THR A 493 -22.30 25.85 -19.46
N TYR A 494 -22.16 27.12 -19.82
CA TYR A 494 -21.69 27.54 -21.14
C TYR A 494 -20.17 27.77 -21.07
N LEU A 495 -19.43 27.21 -22.03
CA LEU A 495 -17.98 27.36 -22.18
C LEU A 495 -17.65 27.68 -23.64
N TYR A 496 -16.81 28.69 -23.83
CA TYR A 496 -16.22 29.09 -25.10
C TYR A 496 -14.70 29.22 -24.95
N ILE A 497 -13.96 28.59 -25.85
CA ILE A 497 -12.52 28.73 -26.08
C ILE A 497 -12.38 29.19 -27.53
N HIS A 498 -11.83 30.38 -27.71
CA HIS A 498 -11.57 30.96 -29.02
C HIS A 498 -10.55 30.11 -29.80
N PRO A 499 -10.66 30.00 -31.14
CA PRO A 499 -9.61 29.37 -31.96
C PRO A 499 -8.21 29.90 -31.58
N PRO A 500 -7.23 29.03 -31.28
CA PRO A 500 -5.88 29.49 -30.95
C PRO A 500 -5.25 30.26 -32.11
N THR A 501 -4.46 31.30 -31.82
CA THR A 501 -3.77 32.12 -32.85
C THR A 501 -2.80 31.34 -33.75
N VAL A 502 -2.45 30.11 -33.35
CA VAL A 502 -1.64 29.16 -34.12
C VAL A 502 -2.31 27.79 -34.06
N SER A 503 -2.56 27.18 -35.22
CA SER A 503 -3.19 25.86 -35.32
C SER A 503 -2.29 24.75 -34.76
N LYS A 504 -2.91 23.69 -34.19
CA LYS A 504 -2.16 22.55 -33.61
C LYS A 504 -1.31 21.81 -34.64
N SER A 505 -1.66 21.87 -35.92
CA SER A 505 -0.88 21.28 -37.02
C SER A 505 0.50 21.92 -37.24
N HIS A 506 0.74 23.10 -36.67
CA HIS A 506 2.00 23.84 -36.80
C HIS A 506 2.93 23.67 -35.59
N ILE A 507 2.51 22.93 -34.56
CA ILE A 507 3.29 22.72 -33.32
C ILE A 507 3.48 21.22 -33.05
N PHE A 508 4.62 20.90 -32.44
CA PHE A 508 4.92 19.55 -31.99
C PHE A 508 3.93 19.11 -30.90
N GLN A 509 3.63 17.81 -30.87
CA GLN A 509 2.63 17.24 -29.97
C GLN A 509 3.34 16.45 -28.85
N PHE A 510 3.61 17.12 -27.73
CA PHE A 510 4.31 16.58 -26.56
C PHE A 510 3.35 16.08 -25.48
N ASP A 511 2.30 16.88 -25.19
CA ASP A 511 1.26 16.60 -24.19
C ASP A 511 -0.06 17.34 -24.50
N SER A 512 -1.05 17.24 -23.61
CA SER A 512 -2.40 17.76 -23.83
C SER A 512 -2.51 19.28 -23.95
N ALA A 513 -1.48 20.06 -23.59
CA ALA A 513 -1.49 21.51 -23.82
C ALA A 513 -1.29 21.88 -25.30
N ASP A 514 -0.74 20.96 -26.11
CA ASP A 514 -0.52 21.16 -27.53
C ASP A 514 -1.81 20.92 -28.36
N ASP A 515 -2.70 20.04 -27.90
CA ASP A 515 -3.97 19.67 -28.55
C ASP A 515 -5.12 20.70 -28.36
N LEU A 516 -4.83 21.88 -27.80
CA LEU A 516 -5.81 22.95 -27.62
C LEU A 516 -6.42 23.39 -28.97
N GLU A 517 -7.75 23.49 -29.03
CA GLU A 517 -8.52 23.91 -30.22
C GLU A 517 -9.73 24.79 -29.84
N ARG A 518 -10.44 25.31 -30.86
CA ARG A 518 -11.74 25.97 -30.66
C ARG A 518 -12.68 25.00 -29.96
N LYS A 519 -13.29 25.45 -28.85
CA LYS A 519 -14.38 24.71 -28.19
C LYS A 519 -15.52 25.65 -27.86
N GLU A 520 -16.73 25.30 -28.25
CA GLU A 520 -17.94 25.99 -27.80
C GLU A 520 -18.97 24.92 -27.41
N SER A 521 -19.45 24.97 -26.18
CA SER A 521 -20.30 23.90 -25.64
C SER A 521 -21.20 24.38 -24.51
N VAL A 522 -22.41 23.84 -24.48
CA VAL A 522 -23.33 23.90 -23.34
C VAL A 522 -23.36 22.52 -22.69
N VAL A 523 -23.03 22.45 -21.40
CA VAL A 523 -23.08 21.23 -20.59
C VAL A 523 -24.24 21.33 -19.60
N PHE A 524 -25.16 20.39 -19.69
CA PHE A 524 -26.24 20.17 -18.73
C PHE A 524 -25.81 19.04 -17.80
N LYS A 525 -25.82 19.25 -16.48
CA LYS A 525 -25.51 18.21 -15.48
C LYS A 525 -26.57 18.21 -14.39
N LEU A 526 -26.96 17.02 -13.91
CA LEU A 526 -28.00 16.87 -12.90
C LEU A 526 -27.55 15.95 -11.76
N ASP A 527 -26.90 16.52 -10.76
CA ASP A 527 -26.47 15.78 -9.57
C ASP A 527 -27.68 15.39 -8.71
N ASN A 528 -27.98 14.10 -8.62
CA ASN A 528 -29.02 13.54 -7.75
C ASN A 528 -28.37 12.81 -6.58
N LYS A 529 -28.66 13.21 -5.34
CA LYS A 529 -28.11 12.59 -4.14
C LYS A 529 -29.21 12.24 -3.13
N PHE A 530 -29.42 10.96 -2.90
CA PHE A 530 -30.33 10.43 -1.89
C PHE A 530 -29.54 10.04 -0.65
N GLN A 531 -29.86 10.67 0.49
CA GLN A 531 -29.29 10.35 1.80
C GLN A 531 -30.33 9.60 2.63
N ALA A 532 -30.00 8.40 3.08
CA ALA A 532 -30.84 7.61 3.97
C ALA A 532 -30.43 7.82 5.44
N LYS A 533 -31.39 7.70 6.34
CA LYS A 533 -31.17 7.72 7.79
C LYS A 533 -31.96 6.59 8.46
N ASN A 534 -31.33 5.90 9.41
CA ASN A 534 -31.97 4.95 10.32
C ASN A 534 -31.80 5.45 11.79
N SER A 535 -31.97 4.59 12.80
CA SER A 535 -31.77 4.97 14.21
C SER A 535 -30.29 5.06 14.63
N SER A 536 -29.37 4.47 13.86
CA SER A 536 -27.94 4.34 14.18
C SER A 536 -27.01 5.21 13.34
N ARG A 537 -27.39 5.52 12.08
CA ARG A 537 -26.55 6.21 11.10
C ARG A 537 -27.36 7.00 10.06
N GLN A 538 -26.67 7.92 9.40
CA GLN A 538 -27.05 8.54 8.13
C GLN A 538 -25.97 8.20 7.11
N TRP A 539 -26.34 7.92 5.86
CA TRP A 539 -25.40 7.61 4.79
C TRP A 539 -25.94 8.07 3.43
N ASP A 540 -25.03 8.19 2.47
CA ASP A 540 -25.38 8.42 1.07
C ASP A 540 -25.79 7.07 0.46
N PHE A 541 -27.07 6.99 0.06
CA PHE A 541 -27.75 5.76 -0.34
C PHE A 541 -27.68 5.56 -1.86
N LEU A 542 -27.85 6.66 -2.61
CA LEU A 542 -27.68 6.69 -4.06
C LEU A 542 -27.17 8.07 -4.48
N TYR A 543 -26.14 8.11 -5.31
CA TYR A 543 -25.71 9.26 -6.07
C TYR A 543 -25.81 8.92 -7.56
N PHE A 544 -26.44 9.78 -8.36
CA PHE A 544 -26.58 9.59 -9.80
C PHE A 544 -26.40 10.93 -10.51
N SER A 545 -25.47 10.98 -11.46
CA SER A 545 -25.01 12.21 -12.08
C SER A 545 -24.92 12.07 -13.61
N PRO A 546 -26.06 12.11 -14.31
CA PRO A 546 -26.05 12.27 -15.75
C PRO A 546 -25.60 13.69 -16.13
N SER A 547 -24.78 13.77 -17.17
CA SER A 547 -24.44 15.00 -17.88
C SER A 547 -24.55 14.82 -19.39
N LEU A 548 -24.91 15.88 -20.09
CA LEU A 548 -25.07 15.94 -21.54
C LEU A 548 -24.31 17.17 -22.07
N GLU A 549 -23.36 16.94 -22.97
CA GLU A 549 -22.60 17.98 -23.66
C GLU A 549 -23.19 18.23 -25.05
N TYR A 550 -23.63 19.46 -25.31
CA TYR A 550 -24.01 19.95 -26.64
C TYR A 550 -22.93 20.89 -27.16
N LYS A 551 -22.28 20.50 -28.26
CA LYS A 551 -21.26 21.32 -28.92
C LYS A 551 -21.90 22.23 -29.96
N ILE A 552 -21.35 23.43 -30.08
CA ILE A 552 -21.83 24.49 -30.96
C ILE A 552 -20.74 24.79 -32.00
N ASN A 553 -21.12 24.73 -33.27
CA ASN A 553 -20.28 25.11 -34.41
C ASN A 553 -18.87 24.49 -34.36
N GLU A 554 -18.76 23.19 -34.07
CA GLU A 554 -17.48 22.48 -34.13
C GLU A 554 -17.01 22.41 -35.60
N GLU A 555 -15.71 22.65 -35.83
CA GLU A 555 -15.14 22.78 -37.17
C GLU A 555 -15.33 21.50 -37.99
N GLY A 556 -15.77 21.64 -39.25
CA GLY A 556 -16.12 20.53 -40.13
C GLY A 556 -17.31 19.67 -39.69
N ARG A 557 -18.00 20.01 -38.59
CA ARG A 557 -18.98 19.13 -37.93
C ARG A 557 -20.28 19.80 -37.45
N GLY A 558 -20.31 21.13 -37.32
CA GLY A 558 -21.51 21.88 -36.95
C GLY A 558 -21.88 21.76 -35.47
N SER A 559 -23.16 21.96 -35.16
CA SER A 559 -23.69 21.88 -33.78
C SER A 559 -24.40 20.55 -33.53
N TYR A 560 -24.12 19.89 -32.40
CA TYR A 560 -24.60 18.52 -32.14
C TYR A 560 -24.46 18.11 -30.66
N PHE A 561 -25.24 17.10 -30.21
CA PHE A 561 -25.04 16.44 -28.92
C PHE A 561 -23.83 15.50 -28.98
N ASP A 562 -22.80 15.75 -28.17
CA ASP A 562 -21.52 15.04 -28.23
C ASP A 562 -21.50 13.78 -27.39
N ASN A 563 -21.65 13.94 -26.08
CA ASN A 563 -21.59 12.83 -25.14
C ASN A 563 -22.65 12.94 -24.03
N VAL A 564 -23.11 11.79 -23.57
CA VAL A 564 -23.80 11.62 -22.29
C VAL A 564 -22.89 10.84 -21.36
N LYS A 565 -22.47 11.45 -20.26
CA LYS A 565 -21.72 10.77 -19.19
C LYS A 565 -22.65 10.51 -18.03
N MET A 566 -22.54 9.34 -17.41
CA MET A 566 -23.35 8.97 -16.25
C MET A 566 -22.46 8.36 -15.17
N ASP A 567 -22.44 8.98 -14.00
CA ASP A 567 -21.86 8.40 -12.78
C ASP A 567 -22.99 7.90 -11.86
N LEU A 568 -22.85 6.69 -11.32
CA LEU A 568 -23.80 6.07 -10.39
C LEU A 568 -23.05 5.41 -9.23
N GLU A 569 -23.36 5.82 -8.00
CA GLU A 569 -22.99 5.11 -6.77
C GLU A 569 -24.27 4.67 -6.06
N PHE A 570 -24.41 3.39 -5.76
CA PHE A 570 -25.58 2.83 -5.07
C PHE A 570 -25.14 1.98 -3.87
N ASN A 571 -25.40 2.51 -2.68
CA ASN A 571 -24.92 2.00 -1.40
C ASN A 571 -26.10 1.77 -0.43
N PRO A 572 -27.00 0.81 -0.73
CA PRO A 572 -28.21 0.58 0.07
C PRO A 572 -27.92 0.09 1.48
N THR A 573 -26.81 -0.63 1.70
CA THR A 573 -26.38 -1.17 3.00
C THR A 573 -24.86 -1.09 3.16
N GLN A 574 -24.31 -1.53 4.30
CA GLN A 574 -22.85 -1.76 4.43
C GLN A 574 -22.37 -3.04 3.75
N LYS A 575 -23.29 -3.93 3.33
CA LYS A 575 -22.98 -5.24 2.74
C LYS A 575 -23.02 -5.24 1.22
N LEU A 576 -23.54 -4.18 0.58
CA LEU A 576 -23.80 -4.12 -0.86
C LEU A 576 -23.47 -2.73 -1.39
N THR A 577 -22.58 -2.69 -2.38
CA THR A 577 -22.18 -1.51 -3.14
C THR A 577 -22.27 -1.83 -4.62
N LEU A 578 -22.86 -0.94 -5.41
CA LEU A 578 -22.85 -0.94 -6.86
C LEU A 578 -22.35 0.42 -7.32
N ASP A 579 -21.20 0.45 -8.00
CA ASP A 579 -20.65 1.63 -8.65
C ASP A 579 -20.70 1.41 -10.16
N ALA A 580 -21.06 2.42 -10.94
CA ALA A 580 -21.05 2.35 -12.39
C ALA A 580 -20.78 3.71 -13.02
N ASP A 581 -19.94 3.74 -14.04
CA ASP A 581 -19.65 4.91 -14.85
C ASP A 581 -19.79 4.57 -16.34
N SER A 582 -20.20 5.54 -17.15
CA SER A 582 -20.31 5.34 -18.60
C SER A 582 -20.22 6.65 -19.38
N ASN A 583 -19.73 6.53 -20.62
CA ASN A 583 -19.58 7.62 -21.57
C ASN A 583 -20.18 7.19 -22.91
N TYR A 584 -21.40 7.65 -23.20
CA TYR A 584 -22.13 7.37 -24.44
C TYR A 584 -21.89 8.49 -25.45
N ASP A 585 -21.36 8.14 -26.63
CA ASP A 585 -21.23 9.07 -27.75
C ASP A 585 -22.55 9.11 -28.53
N CYS A 586 -23.16 10.29 -28.57
CA CYS A 586 -24.48 10.50 -29.17
C CYS A 586 -24.45 10.46 -30.71
N ARG A 587 -23.30 10.72 -31.34
CA ARG A 587 -23.13 10.65 -32.81
C ARG A 587 -22.91 9.22 -33.28
N ASP A 588 -21.98 8.54 -32.62
CA ASP A 588 -21.64 7.14 -32.88
C ASP A 588 -22.73 6.18 -32.40
N ARG A 589 -23.69 6.68 -31.61
CA ARG A 589 -24.82 5.95 -30.99
C ARG A 589 -24.35 4.72 -30.20
N ALA A 590 -23.25 4.89 -29.49
CA ALA A 590 -22.56 3.80 -28.80
C ALA A 590 -21.84 4.30 -27.55
N PHE A 591 -21.74 3.45 -26.54
CA PHE A 591 -20.81 3.66 -25.44
C PHE A 591 -19.38 3.70 -25.99
N LYS A 592 -18.59 4.69 -25.59
CA LYS A 592 -17.13 4.68 -25.66
C LYS A 592 -16.58 3.82 -24.54
N GLU A 593 -17.06 4.08 -23.33
CA GLU A 593 -16.71 3.38 -22.10
C GLU A 593 -17.97 3.05 -21.30
N ALA A 594 -17.98 1.89 -20.63
CA ALA A 594 -19.02 1.49 -19.69
C ALA A 594 -18.44 0.53 -18.65
N ASN A 595 -18.45 0.93 -17.39
CA ASN A 595 -17.81 0.24 -16.29
C ASN A 595 -18.84 0.00 -15.18
N VAL A 596 -18.80 -1.18 -14.56
CA VAL A 596 -19.70 -1.56 -13.46
C VAL A 596 -18.91 -2.36 -12.44
N ASP A 597 -19.02 -2.03 -11.16
CA ASP A 597 -18.52 -2.83 -10.03
C ASP A 597 -19.65 -3.11 -9.05
N LEU A 598 -19.99 -4.38 -8.87
CA LEU A 598 -20.94 -4.87 -7.89
C LEU A 598 -20.17 -5.65 -6.81
N ASN A 599 -20.24 -5.18 -5.57
CA ASN A 599 -19.57 -5.77 -4.42
C ASN A 599 -20.58 -6.15 -3.34
N PHE A 600 -20.56 -7.41 -2.91
CA PHE A 600 -21.33 -7.90 -1.78
C PHE A 600 -20.43 -8.59 -0.75
N GLN A 601 -20.60 -8.28 0.53
CA GLN A 601 -19.86 -8.91 1.62
C GLN A 601 -20.69 -9.11 2.89
N ASP A 602 -20.66 -10.33 3.40
CA ASP A 602 -21.24 -10.77 4.67
C ASP A 602 -20.28 -11.74 5.39
N GLU A 603 -20.65 -12.25 6.56
CA GLU A 603 -19.82 -13.18 7.35
C GLU A 603 -19.49 -14.50 6.63
N LYS A 604 -20.43 -15.03 5.84
CA LYS A 604 -20.30 -16.33 5.14
C LYS A 604 -19.92 -16.21 3.67
N TYR A 605 -20.27 -15.10 3.03
CA TYR A 605 -20.16 -14.93 1.59
C TYR A 605 -19.59 -13.56 1.27
N ALA A 606 -18.63 -13.50 0.36
CA ALA A 606 -18.24 -12.29 -0.33
C ALA A 606 -18.22 -12.59 -1.83
N PHE A 607 -18.80 -11.72 -2.64
CA PHE A 607 -18.61 -11.77 -4.08
C PHE A 607 -18.39 -10.36 -4.65
N SER A 608 -17.60 -10.29 -5.72
CA SER A 608 -17.41 -9.07 -6.49
C SER A 608 -17.55 -9.43 -7.97
N PHE A 609 -18.33 -8.64 -8.71
CA PHE A 609 -18.38 -8.68 -10.16
C PHE A 609 -17.98 -7.31 -10.68
N GLY A 610 -16.98 -7.27 -11.57
CA GLY A 610 -16.54 -6.04 -12.23
C GLY A 610 -16.59 -6.21 -13.74
N HIS A 611 -17.30 -5.36 -14.46
CA HIS A 611 -17.27 -5.28 -15.91
C HIS A 611 -16.54 -4.00 -16.34
N ARG A 612 -15.76 -4.09 -17.41
CA ARG A 612 -15.08 -2.98 -18.09
C ARG A 612 -15.30 -3.14 -19.58
N TYR A 613 -15.76 -2.08 -20.24
CA TYR A 613 -15.94 -2.04 -21.68
C TYR A 613 -15.28 -0.77 -22.22
N ALA A 614 -14.37 -0.94 -23.19
CA ALA A 614 -13.73 0.13 -23.93
C ALA A 614 -13.87 -0.13 -25.44
N ARG A 615 -14.62 0.72 -26.14
CA ARG A 615 -15.03 0.49 -27.53
C ARG A 615 -13.83 0.47 -28.47
N LYS A 616 -13.74 -0.59 -29.29
CA LYS A 616 -12.63 -0.94 -30.21
C LYS A 616 -11.32 -1.37 -29.51
N GLU A 617 -11.22 -1.27 -28.19
CA GLU A 617 -10.02 -1.68 -27.44
C GLU A 617 -10.17 -3.10 -26.90
N SER A 618 -10.97 -3.29 -25.84
CA SER A 618 -11.20 -4.56 -25.15
C SER A 618 -12.49 -4.52 -24.32
N SER A 619 -12.97 -5.68 -23.88
CA SER A 619 -13.98 -5.73 -22.84
C SER A 619 -13.72 -6.92 -21.94
N GLN A 620 -13.73 -6.68 -20.63
CA GLN A 620 -13.39 -7.68 -19.63
C GLN A 620 -14.46 -7.75 -18.54
N SER A 621 -14.83 -8.97 -18.16
CA SER A 621 -15.58 -9.26 -16.95
C SER A 621 -14.67 -9.96 -15.95
N THR A 622 -14.71 -9.51 -14.71
CA THR A 622 -14.10 -10.17 -13.56
C THR A 622 -15.19 -10.61 -12.60
N PHE A 623 -15.02 -11.81 -12.04
CA PHE A 623 -15.87 -12.33 -10.99
C PHE A 623 -14.99 -12.90 -9.89
N SER A 624 -15.37 -12.69 -8.64
CA SER A 624 -14.73 -13.33 -7.50
C SER A 624 -15.78 -13.76 -6.51
N LEU A 625 -15.55 -14.92 -5.89
CA LEU A 625 -16.41 -15.50 -4.86
C LEU A 625 -15.53 -16.00 -3.71
N THR A 626 -15.97 -15.78 -2.49
CA THR A 626 -15.45 -16.45 -1.29
C THR A 626 -16.64 -16.94 -0.49
N CYS A 627 -16.68 -18.25 -0.20
CA CYS A 627 -17.78 -18.93 0.47
C CYS A 627 -17.26 -19.76 1.64
N GLN A 628 -17.75 -19.48 2.85
CA GLN A 628 -17.42 -20.23 4.06
C GLN A 628 -18.34 -21.46 4.19
N LEU A 629 -17.96 -22.56 3.54
CA LEU A 629 -18.72 -23.82 3.51
C LEU A 629 -18.92 -24.44 4.91
N THR A 630 -17.90 -24.41 5.76
CA THR A 630 -17.96 -24.82 7.18
C THR A 630 -17.00 -23.96 8.01
N PRO A 631 -17.04 -23.98 9.36
CA PRO A 631 -16.07 -23.23 10.19
C PRO A 631 -14.59 -23.58 9.93
N LYS A 632 -14.30 -24.70 9.23
CA LYS A 632 -12.94 -25.12 8.86
C LYS A 632 -12.72 -25.29 7.35
N LEU A 633 -13.67 -24.90 6.50
CA LEU A 633 -13.56 -25.06 5.04
C LEU A 633 -14.12 -23.83 4.32
N GLN A 634 -13.32 -23.25 3.44
CA GLN A 634 -13.64 -22.07 2.66
C GLN A 634 -13.32 -22.34 1.19
N PHE A 635 -14.27 -22.10 0.30
CA PHE A 635 -14.05 -22.09 -1.14
C PHE A 635 -13.81 -20.66 -1.61
N LYS A 636 -12.94 -20.48 -2.59
CA LYS A 636 -12.74 -19.23 -3.30
C LYS A 636 -12.62 -19.47 -4.80
N ASN A 637 -13.04 -18.48 -5.56
CA ASN A 637 -12.83 -18.44 -6.99
C ASN A 637 -12.54 -17.00 -7.43
N TYR A 638 -11.71 -16.88 -8.46
CA TYR A 638 -11.52 -15.66 -9.24
C TYR A 638 -11.57 -16.06 -10.72
N LEU A 639 -12.32 -15.30 -11.52
CA LEU A 639 -12.44 -15.48 -12.97
C LEU A 639 -12.23 -14.11 -13.62
N ARG A 640 -11.58 -14.11 -14.78
CA ARG A 640 -11.45 -12.98 -15.67
C ARG A 640 -11.64 -13.45 -17.10
N TYR A 641 -12.58 -12.84 -17.81
CA TYR A 641 -12.97 -13.19 -19.17
C TYR A 641 -12.76 -11.99 -20.09
N GLU A 642 -12.16 -12.19 -21.27
CA GLU A 642 -11.96 -11.18 -22.31
C GLU A 642 -12.88 -11.47 -23.49
N TYR A 643 -13.85 -10.60 -23.72
CA TYR A 643 -14.84 -10.77 -24.79
C TYR A 643 -14.24 -10.59 -26.18
N LYS A 644 -13.08 -9.92 -26.32
CA LYS A 644 -12.40 -9.75 -27.61
C LYS A 644 -11.76 -11.03 -28.13
N THR A 645 -11.22 -11.88 -27.25
CA THR A 645 -10.68 -13.19 -27.64
C THR A 645 -11.75 -14.29 -27.55
N GLY A 646 -12.74 -14.13 -26.65
CA GLY A 646 -13.78 -15.13 -26.41
C GLY A 646 -13.41 -16.11 -25.29
N ASP A 647 -12.36 -15.82 -24.52
CA ASP A 647 -11.72 -16.76 -23.59
C ASP A 647 -11.57 -16.18 -22.18
N PHE A 648 -11.39 -17.07 -21.21
CA PHE A 648 -10.91 -16.69 -19.89
C PHE A 648 -9.43 -16.30 -19.95
N LYS A 649 -9.11 -15.11 -19.45
CA LYS A 649 -7.72 -14.67 -19.25
C LYS A 649 -7.08 -15.19 -17.98
N GLU A 650 -7.90 -15.54 -16.99
CA GLU A 650 -7.45 -16.06 -15.72
C GLU A 650 -8.62 -16.76 -15.03
N GLN A 651 -8.45 -18.02 -14.64
CA GLN A 651 -9.39 -18.76 -13.80
C GLN A 651 -8.62 -19.32 -12.61
N GLN A 652 -9.12 -19.12 -11.39
CA GLN A 652 -8.51 -19.59 -10.16
C GLN A 652 -9.59 -20.20 -9.26
N TYR A 653 -9.35 -21.41 -8.77
CA TYR A 653 -10.23 -22.13 -7.86
C TYR A 653 -9.44 -22.59 -6.66
N VAL A 654 -9.85 -22.22 -5.44
CA VAL A 654 -9.08 -22.50 -4.21
C VAL A 654 -9.98 -23.07 -3.12
N LEU A 655 -9.62 -24.24 -2.60
CA LEU A 655 -10.22 -24.84 -1.42
C LEU A 655 -9.27 -24.70 -0.22
N ARG A 656 -9.64 -23.82 0.71
CA ARG A 656 -8.91 -23.55 1.96
C ARG A 656 -9.46 -24.39 3.11
N ARG A 657 -8.62 -25.25 3.68
CA ARG A 657 -8.86 -26.02 4.90
C ARG A 657 -8.17 -25.36 6.10
N ASP A 658 -8.89 -25.24 7.20
CA ASP A 658 -8.33 -24.82 8.48
C ASP A 658 -7.75 -26.03 9.24
N LEU A 659 -6.42 -26.03 9.41
CA LEU A 659 -5.65 -27.03 10.15
C LEU A 659 -5.16 -26.49 11.51
N HIS A 660 -6.00 -25.69 12.18
CA HIS A 660 -5.77 -25.10 13.51
C HIS A 660 -4.61 -24.09 13.59
N CYS A 661 -3.36 -24.52 13.39
CA CYS A 661 -2.17 -23.65 13.37
C CYS A 661 -1.78 -23.22 11.95
N TRP A 662 -2.30 -23.90 10.93
CA TRP A 662 -2.06 -23.64 9.52
C TRP A 662 -3.39 -23.45 8.76
N TRP A 663 -3.34 -22.73 7.64
CA TRP A 663 -4.26 -22.93 6.52
C TRP A 663 -3.58 -23.82 5.49
N MET A 664 -4.35 -24.74 4.91
CA MET A 664 -3.95 -25.52 3.74
C MET A 664 -4.84 -25.10 2.58
N ASP A 665 -4.27 -24.48 1.56
CA ASP A 665 -4.98 -24.04 0.37
C ASP A 665 -4.61 -24.99 -0.78
N LEU A 666 -5.57 -25.75 -1.30
CA LEU A 666 -5.43 -26.47 -2.57
C LEU A 666 -6.01 -25.58 -3.67
N GLY A 667 -5.22 -25.26 -4.68
CA GLY A 667 -5.60 -24.36 -5.75
C GLY A 667 -5.36 -24.93 -7.14
N VAL A 668 -6.16 -24.48 -8.09
CA VAL A 668 -6.02 -24.74 -9.52
C VAL A 668 -6.19 -23.41 -10.24
N ASP A 669 -5.15 -23.02 -10.98
CA ASP A 669 -5.15 -21.86 -11.86
C ASP A 669 -5.12 -22.32 -13.32
N VAL A 670 -5.87 -21.64 -14.18
CA VAL A 670 -5.87 -21.83 -15.63
C VAL A 670 -5.65 -20.47 -16.29
N ASP A 671 -4.66 -20.38 -17.16
CA ASP A 671 -4.31 -19.15 -17.88
C ASP A 671 -4.99 -19.04 -19.25
N ASP A 672 -4.64 -17.98 -19.99
CA ASP A 672 -5.21 -17.67 -21.30
C ASP A 672 -4.66 -18.54 -22.44
N GLU A 673 -3.66 -19.37 -22.18
CA GLU A 673 -3.22 -20.44 -23.08
C GLU A 673 -3.80 -21.81 -22.69
N SER A 674 -4.73 -21.85 -21.72
CA SER A 674 -5.28 -23.07 -21.11
C SER A 674 -4.25 -23.95 -20.38
N ASN A 675 -3.11 -23.40 -19.97
CA ASN A 675 -2.16 -24.11 -19.12
C ASN A 675 -2.76 -24.26 -17.71
N VAL A 676 -2.85 -25.49 -17.20
CA VAL A 676 -3.36 -25.79 -15.86
C VAL A 676 -2.20 -25.86 -14.87
N THR A 677 -2.19 -24.96 -13.88
CA THR A 677 -1.27 -24.99 -12.73
C THR A 677 -2.03 -25.47 -11.49
N VAL A 678 -1.64 -26.62 -10.94
CA VAL A 678 -2.17 -27.13 -9.67
C VAL A 678 -1.18 -26.87 -8.56
N TRP A 679 -1.66 -26.31 -7.43
CA TRP A 679 -0.81 -25.98 -6.29
C TRP A 679 -1.42 -26.34 -4.93
N LEU A 680 -0.55 -26.54 -3.95
CA LEU A 680 -0.92 -26.80 -2.55
C LEU A 680 -0.05 -25.94 -1.64
N ILE A 681 -0.65 -25.08 -0.81
CA ILE A 681 0.06 -24.16 0.08
C ILE A 681 -0.27 -24.44 1.53
N PHE A 682 0.77 -24.51 2.37
CA PHE A 682 0.63 -24.45 3.81
C PHE A 682 1.05 -23.07 4.32
N ARG A 683 0.11 -22.34 4.94
CA ARG A 683 0.31 -20.99 5.49
C ARG A 683 0.16 -21.00 7.01
N ILE A 684 1.17 -20.56 7.77
CA ILE A 684 1.09 -20.50 9.24
C ILE A 684 0.15 -19.35 9.63
N LYS A 685 -0.92 -19.60 10.39
CA LYS A 685 -1.95 -18.55 10.66
C LYS A 685 -1.44 -17.31 11.39
N ALA A 686 -0.51 -17.47 12.33
CA ALA A 686 0.11 -16.35 13.03
C ALA A 686 0.96 -15.47 12.10
N PHE A 687 1.38 -16.04 10.97
CA PHE A 687 2.17 -15.39 9.94
C PHE A 687 1.48 -15.56 8.57
N PRO A 688 0.33 -14.89 8.31
CA PRO A 688 -0.50 -15.18 7.13
C PRO A 688 0.16 -14.78 5.79
N LYS A 689 1.32 -14.09 5.84
CA LYS A 689 2.19 -13.77 4.69
C LYS A 689 3.25 -14.86 4.43
N VAL A 690 2.98 -16.09 4.85
CA VAL A 690 3.90 -17.23 4.76
C VAL A 690 3.27 -18.30 3.91
N TYR A 691 4.10 -18.83 3.03
CA TYR A 691 3.72 -19.75 1.97
C TYR A 691 4.82 -20.80 1.94
N ILE A 692 4.46 -22.03 2.34
CA ILE A 692 5.30 -23.22 2.18
C ILE A 692 4.48 -24.15 1.30
N GLY A 693 4.75 -24.10 -0.01
CA GLY A 693 3.97 -24.85 -0.99
C GLY A 693 4.05 -24.23 -2.38
N PHE A 694 3.20 -24.72 -3.28
CA PHE A 694 3.36 -24.58 -4.73
C PHE A 694 2.77 -23.27 -5.32
N ASP A 695 2.49 -22.21 -4.52
CA ASP A 695 1.99 -20.95 -5.06
C ASP A 695 3.10 -19.96 -5.42
N HIS A 696 3.44 -19.91 -6.70
CA HIS A 696 3.79 -18.62 -7.28
C HIS A 696 2.63 -18.20 -8.14
N THR A 697 2.13 -17.03 -7.79
CA THR A 697 1.18 -16.26 -8.55
C THR A 697 1.74 -15.94 -9.93
N TYR A 698 1.60 -16.86 -10.87
CA TYR A 698 0.77 -16.49 -12.01
C TYR A 698 -0.65 -16.39 -11.47
N HIS A 699 -1.31 -15.25 -11.68
CA HIS A 699 -2.76 -15.14 -11.50
C HIS A 699 -3.38 -15.37 -10.09
N GLY A 700 -3.26 -14.39 -9.15
CA GLY A 700 -4.18 -14.32 -7.98
C GLY A 700 -3.93 -13.26 -6.86
N ALA A 701 -4.80 -12.24 -6.80
CA ALA A 701 -5.19 -11.36 -5.66
C ALA A 701 -4.19 -10.68 -4.65
N LYS A 702 -4.22 -9.32 -4.70
CA LYS A 702 -3.99 -8.29 -3.65
C LYS A 702 -2.58 -8.04 -3.04
N LYS A 703 -1.98 -6.95 -3.56
CA LYS A 703 -1.22 -5.88 -2.86
C LYS A 703 -0.84 -6.15 -1.39
N SER A 704 0.47 -6.27 -1.13
CA SER A 704 1.05 -5.77 0.13
C SER A 704 2.32 -4.95 -0.15
N TYR A 705 2.17 -3.63 -0.14
CA TYR A 705 3.26 -2.65 -0.01
C TYR A 705 4.06 -2.83 1.30
#